data_AF-A0A1Y2DC95-F1
#
_entry.id   AF-A0A1Y2DC95-F1
#
_cell.length_a   1.000
_cell.length_b   1.000
_cell.length_c   1.000
_cell.angle_alpha   90.00
_cell.angle_beta   90.00
_cell.angle_gamma   90.00
#
_symmetry.space_group_name_H-M   'P 1'
#
loop_
_entity.id
_entity.type
_entity.pdbx_description
1 polymer ?
#
loop_
_entity_poly.entity_id
_entity_poly.type
_entity_poly.pdbx_seq_one_letter_code
_entity_poly.pdbx_strand_id
1 'polypeptide(L)'
;MPPPANFSAPARDKDKRIDSFLAFAYDLQNKLPDLTVQSDINRLTSGLDSQIRAIKSCTLRSPGLHRNAPLDSAGTSLWNLCTQLIRRNHDDQSSRLRKVLIMSRVFAFLVLALAQWGDHNTPSHLIRLEKLAIKTGRSCIGKLQMSVAVMHTSKTDDGAEWGELEFALVALQRAADYNGLLQNMHGKLQQDQSIVFNRLEAEYCILRIALSWKEDRLDVAEHMHSKSESLKEKLDPTSAEKFADTLFEIGKDLVLKRDFPLAVKWLDRAYDFLNSQELEHLSREAIKLRLAISQMLVQALIGLGTSEGFQRAENHVGYIESEIGDKLVVLLLRLEILIKAPKEVFDGGSYADVLRRMIRSVDISDSTFKLVVSHIRNLDDKNPTQAFQVLNEFLNIQVLPSQRQDWIERVAVLQAYLATNRRDTVDTAMGLKEALDSIGANTEKPLAASVALAIISLIWKRVDSNYAQGQLDMAETWCQLAVHPTLEQCGPHNIAKITRKLLLCHLQRNNIDGAKEILDSMSETTKNQPATMYLAYKLAIRSGDRDMASRCIESISSYSAKDPKFLYACCVDAQRCGDKLCALEALTHLANKHEFSPTGSIHLPALLRVLIRLQVSVLYDPQLKGEVDHNSQVNDLCQIFDGVVSLLQRDLRDERGAKLFSVDELNWFCRNAYNLGLKHTDCWELRQVISIFRACISIISHYPKDLSAQEAGDLSLRGIFCNFMIATALIALARSEDNVEAQLQHYLSARSHIKAFDEELETRLGSLDEESLHDLRCKMSALLVFDFEAAVSLKNWDDMATIARKAKECGDLVTLQAMADCTLRAKGPPVQVLYSTLQTIINLIWRLEKFDINKLAKYMRCLLQATLSQEVEIPLRVIEETCQHVSRAANTKKPFPAIELEWLATTAFNHACDLYKSQEDNLAKRWIDHSFSLAHLHRDGGVLEKTLHEHYTRLKWD
;
A
#
# COMPACT_ATOMS: atom_id res chain seq x y z
N MET A 1 103.67 69.91 -31.22
CA MET A 1 102.96 69.02 -30.26
C MET A 1 101.83 69.83 -29.61
N PRO A 2 100.64 69.27 -29.29
CA PRO A 2 100.19 67.87 -29.32
C PRO A 2 99.04 67.58 -30.36
N PRO A 3 98.54 66.33 -30.51
CA PRO A 3 98.00 65.74 -31.76
C PRO A 3 96.46 65.76 -31.94
N PRO A 4 95.92 65.30 -33.10
CA PRO A 4 94.49 65.31 -33.39
C PRO A 4 93.76 64.09 -32.80
N ALA A 5 92.56 64.31 -32.25
CA ALA A 5 91.64 63.27 -31.81
C ALA A 5 90.54 63.05 -32.86
N ASN A 6 90.50 61.82 -33.39
CA ASN A 6 89.47 61.28 -34.28
C ASN A 6 88.06 61.33 -33.65
N PHE A 7 87.10 61.92 -34.36
CA PHE A 7 85.67 61.63 -34.16
C PHE A 7 85.04 61.17 -35.49
N SER A 8 85.30 59.91 -35.83
CA SER A 8 84.59 59.13 -36.86
C SER A 8 83.89 57.93 -36.22
N ALA A 9 82.98 58.19 -35.27
CA ALA A 9 82.39 57.15 -34.43
C ALA A 9 80.94 56.69 -34.75
N PRO A 10 80.05 57.40 -35.47
CA PRO A 10 78.67 56.91 -35.63
C PRO A 10 78.44 55.96 -36.82
N ALA A 11 79.37 55.85 -37.79
CA ALA A 11 79.22 55.00 -38.98
C ALA A 11 79.76 53.57 -38.78
N ARG A 12 80.93 53.42 -38.14
CA ARG A 12 81.60 52.11 -37.94
C ARG A 12 80.83 51.16 -37.01
N ASP A 13 80.10 51.68 -36.03
CA ASP A 13 79.28 50.86 -35.13
C ASP A 13 77.99 50.35 -35.80
N LYS A 14 77.52 50.98 -36.87
CA LYS A 14 76.36 50.53 -37.64
C LYS A 14 76.72 49.37 -38.57
N ASP A 15 77.87 49.45 -39.24
CA ASP A 15 78.34 48.38 -40.14
C ASP A 15 78.57 47.06 -39.40
N LYS A 16 79.18 47.12 -38.21
CA LYS A 16 79.37 45.93 -37.36
C LYS A 16 78.04 45.28 -36.93
N ARG A 17 77.00 46.08 -36.68
CA ARG A 17 75.67 45.55 -36.32
C ARG A 17 74.98 44.89 -37.50
N ILE A 18 75.09 45.45 -38.71
CA ILE A 18 74.53 44.86 -39.93
C ILE A 18 75.20 43.52 -40.24
N ASP A 19 76.54 43.45 -40.13
CA ASP A 19 77.28 42.20 -40.30
C ASP A 19 76.89 41.16 -39.23
N SER A 20 76.62 41.59 -37.99
CA SER A 20 76.09 40.73 -36.92
C SER A 20 74.70 40.16 -37.25
N PHE A 21 73.81 40.96 -37.85
CA PHE A 21 72.47 40.48 -38.25
C PHE A 21 72.54 39.47 -39.39
N LEU A 22 73.42 39.69 -40.37
CA LEU A 22 73.65 38.74 -41.47
C LEU A 22 74.22 37.41 -40.95
N ALA A 23 75.26 37.46 -40.11
CA ALA A 23 75.86 36.27 -39.51
C ALA A 23 74.82 35.47 -38.70
N PHE A 24 73.99 36.17 -37.91
CA PHE A 24 72.93 35.52 -37.14
C PHE A 24 71.82 34.93 -38.02
N ALA A 25 71.45 35.60 -39.13
CA ALA A 25 70.48 35.07 -40.08
C ALA A 25 70.96 33.77 -40.74
N TYR A 26 72.25 33.67 -41.13
CA TYR A 26 72.83 32.45 -41.67
C TYR A 26 72.94 31.33 -40.62
N ASP A 27 73.30 31.67 -39.37
CA ASP A 27 73.34 30.71 -38.27
C ASP A 27 71.95 30.10 -37.98
N LEU A 28 70.90 30.95 -37.99
CA LEU A 28 69.50 30.52 -37.88
C LEU A 28 69.08 29.59 -39.01
N GLN A 29 69.46 29.90 -40.26
CA GLN A 29 69.10 29.05 -41.42
C GLN A 29 69.62 27.62 -41.28
N ASN A 30 70.81 27.45 -40.68
CA ASN A 30 71.40 26.13 -40.47
C ASN A 30 70.81 25.39 -39.26
N LYS A 31 70.43 26.11 -38.20
CA LYS A 31 69.96 25.50 -36.94
C LYS A 31 68.45 25.20 -36.91
N LEU A 32 67.64 25.96 -37.65
CA LEU A 32 66.17 25.82 -37.66
C LEU A 32 65.62 24.47 -38.14
N PRO A 33 66.23 23.77 -39.13
CA PRO A 33 65.72 22.48 -39.63
C PRO A 33 65.84 21.32 -38.63
N ASP A 34 66.90 21.28 -37.81
CA ASP A 34 67.27 20.13 -36.94
C ASP A 34 66.92 20.34 -35.45
N LEU A 35 66.05 21.31 -35.18
CA LEU A 35 65.80 21.88 -33.86
C LEU A 35 64.88 20.96 -33.01
N THR A 36 65.49 20.02 -32.28
CA THR A 36 64.78 18.96 -31.52
C THR A 36 64.98 19.04 -30.00
N VAL A 37 66.04 19.70 -29.50
CA VAL A 37 66.46 19.71 -28.09
C VAL A 37 65.95 20.95 -27.35
N GLN A 38 65.35 20.75 -26.16
CA GLN A 38 64.69 21.82 -25.38
C GLN A 38 65.64 22.95 -24.90
N SER A 39 66.89 22.64 -24.57
CA SER A 39 67.90 23.64 -24.17
C SER A 39 68.27 24.56 -25.33
N ASP A 40 68.31 24.03 -26.55
CA ASP A 40 68.69 24.78 -27.74
C ASP A 40 67.56 25.71 -28.19
N ILE A 41 66.30 25.28 -28.02
CA ILE A 41 65.10 26.12 -28.20
C ILE A 41 65.17 27.36 -27.30
N ASN A 42 65.49 27.21 -26.01
CA ASN A 42 65.54 28.33 -25.07
C ASN A 42 66.68 29.31 -25.38
N ARG A 43 67.87 28.79 -25.75
CA ARG A 43 69.02 29.63 -26.15
C ARG A 43 68.76 30.39 -27.45
N LEU A 44 68.15 29.75 -28.44
CA LEU A 44 67.76 30.40 -29.69
C LEU A 44 66.66 31.45 -29.47
N THR A 45 65.72 31.19 -28.54
CA THR A 45 64.67 32.14 -28.17
C THR A 45 65.26 33.43 -27.58
N SER A 46 66.16 33.32 -26.60
CA SER A 46 66.79 34.52 -25.99
C SER A 46 67.72 35.25 -26.96
N GLY A 47 68.43 34.51 -27.82
CA GLY A 47 69.24 35.09 -28.90
C GLY A 47 68.40 35.86 -29.92
N LEU A 48 67.29 35.28 -30.38
CA LEU A 48 66.34 35.92 -31.28
C LEU A 48 65.74 37.19 -30.67
N ASP A 49 65.34 37.16 -29.39
CA ASP A 49 64.78 38.31 -28.70
C ASP A 49 65.79 39.47 -28.62
N SER A 50 67.03 39.18 -28.21
CA SER A 50 68.12 40.17 -28.20
C SER A 50 68.36 40.81 -29.57
N GLN A 51 68.39 40.01 -30.64
CA GLN A 51 68.63 40.48 -32.00
C GLN A 51 67.44 41.27 -32.57
N ILE A 52 66.20 40.88 -32.27
CA ILE A 52 64.99 41.63 -32.62
C ILE A 52 65.00 43.01 -31.94
N ARG A 53 65.33 43.07 -30.64
CA ARG A 53 65.47 44.34 -29.90
C ARG A 53 66.59 45.21 -30.49
N ALA A 54 67.73 44.61 -30.83
CA ALA A 54 68.85 45.30 -31.44
C ALA A 54 68.46 45.93 -32.79
N ILE A 55 67.75 45.20 -33.66
CA ILE A 55 67.23 45.73 -34.92
C ILE A 55 66.24 46.88 -34.68
N LYS A 56 65.32 46.76 -33.71
CA LYS A 56 64.35 47.83 -33.37
C LYS A 56 65.03 49.12 -32.93
N SER A 57 66.12 49.02 -32.15
CA SER A 57 66.88 50.17 -31.64
C SER A 57 67.71 50.90 -32.72
N CYS A 58 67.98 50.24 -33.85
CA CYS A 58 68.59 50.89 -34.99
C CYS A 58 67.55 51.79 -35.66
N THR A 59 67.76 53.12 -35.64
CA THR A 59 67.00 54.03 -36.50
C THR A 59 67.19 53.56 -37.95
N LEU A 60 66.14 52.98 -38.56
CA LEU A 60 66.18 52.46 -39.92
C LEU A 60 66.27 53.63 -40.90
N ARG A 61 67.48 54.16 -41.08
CA ARG A 61 67.87 54.95 -42.24
C ARG A 61 68.76 54.07 -43.10
N SER A 62 68.66 54.25 -44.41
CA SER A 62 69.24 53.37 -45.43
C SER A 62 70.65 52.86 -45.06
N PRO A 63 70.88 51.53 -45.05
CA PRO A 63 72.20 50.94 -44.81
C PRO A 63 73.17 51.13 -46.00
N GLY A 64 72.78 51.88 -47.03
CA GLY A 64 73.54 52.12 -48.26
C GLY A 64 73.29 51.05 -49.32
N LEU A 65 73.23 51.46 -50.61
CA LEU A 65 72.82 50.59 -51.74
C LEU A 65 73.57 49.24 -51.81
N HIS A 66 74.84 49.19 -51.40
CA HIS A 66 75.69 48.00 -51.48
C HIS A 66 75.33 46.90 -50.46
N ARG A 67 74.60 47.22 -49.38
CA ARG A 67 74.19 46.25 -48.34
C ARG A 67 72.74 45.77 -48.51
N ASN A 68 71.96 46.40 -49.38
CA ASN A 68 70.56 46.05 -49.61
C ASN A 68 70.41 44.62 -50.17
N ALA A 69 71.22 44.25 -51.17
CA ALA A 69 71.16 42.93 -51.80
C ALA A 69 71.47 41.75 -50.85
N PRO A 70 72.57 41.77 -50.04
CA PRO A 70 72.84 40.68 -49.10
C PRO A 70 71.80 40.58 -47.98
N LEU A 71 71.29 41.71 -47.46
CA LEU A 71 70.21 41.71 -46.47
C LEU A 71 68.89 41.18 -47.04
N ASP A 72 68.52 41.57 -48.27
CA ASP A 72 67.31 41.07 -48.93
C ASP A 72 67.38 39.56 -49.19
N SER A 73 68.54 39.07 -49.64
CA SER A 73 68.77 37.63 -49.89
C SER A 73 68.72 36.80 -48.60
N ALA A 74 69.42 37.24 -47.55
CA ALA A 74 69.44 36.55 -46.25
C ALA A 74 68.05 36.56 -45.59
N GLY A 75 67.35 37.69 -45.60
CA GLY A 75 66.00 37.84 -45.08
C GLY A 75 64.97 37.01 -45.84
N THR A 76 65.05 36.97 -47.18
CA THR A 76 64.13 36.20 -48.03
C THR A 76 64.32 34.70 -47.86
N SER A 77 65.57 34.23 -47.81
CA SER A 77 65.91 32.83 -47.58
C SER A 77 65.41 32.35 -46.21
N LEU A 78 65.67 33.13 -45.16
CA LEU A 78 65.19 32.81 -43.81
C LEU A 78 63.66 32.85 -43.71
N TRP A 79 63.00 33.83 -44.36
CA TRP A 79 61.54 33.92 -44.41
C TRP A 79 60.90 32.71 -45.08
N ASN A 80 61.45 32.28 -46.23
CA ASN A 80 60.96 31.12 -46.97
C ASN A 80 61.16 29.83 -46.19
N LEU A 81 62.32 29.66 -45.53
CA LEU A 81 62.61 28.54 -44.65
C LEU A 81 61.61 28.47 -43.49
N CYS A 82 61.41 29.58 -42.78
CA CYS A 82 60.42 29.66 -41.70
C CYS A 82 59.02 29.31 -42.21
N THR A 83 58.63 29.81 -43.39
CA THR A 83 57.32 29.53 -44.00
C THR A 83 57.17 28.04 -44.32
N GLN A 84 58.21 27.37 -44.82
CA GLN A 84 58.20 25.93 -45.11
C GLN A 84 58.10 25.09 -43.84
N LEU A 85 58.90 25.42 -42.81
CA LEU A 85 58.89 24.71 -41.52
C LEU A 85 57.56 24.88 -40.77
N ILE A 86 56.96 26.07 -40.81
CA ILE A 86 55.63 26.32 -40.24
C ILE A 86 54.54 25.51 -40.98
N ARG A 87 54.66 25.31 -42.30
CA ARG A 87 53.71 24.50 -43.09
C ARG A 87 53.88 22.99 -42.88
N ARG A 88 55.12 22.49 -42.81
CA ARG A 88 55.40 21.05 -42.66
C ARG A 88 54.94 20.49 -41.32
N ASN A 89 54.91 21.32 -40.28
CA ASN A 89 54.66 20.88 -38.91
C ASN A 89 53.32 21.42 -38.37
N HIS A 90 52.29 21.52 -39.22
CA HIS A 90 51.03 22.19 -38.89
C HIS A 90 50.18 21.47 -37.83
N ASP A 91 50.36 20.15 -37.66
CA ASP A 91 49.51 19.31 -36.82
C ASP A 91 50.15 18.78 -35.51
N ASP A 92 51.48 18.89 -35.32
CA ASP A 92 52.17 18.16 -34.23
C ASP A 92 53.40 18.90 -33.64
N GLN A 93 53.24 20.12 -33.13
CA GLN A 93 54.35 20.83 -32.45
C GLN A 93 54.11 21.16 -30.98
N SER A 94 55.17 20.97 -30.19
CA SER A 94 55.34 21.63 -28.90
C SER A 94 55.16 23.14 -29.06
N SER A 95 54.44 23.78 -28.14
CA SER A 95 54.09 25.21 -28.20
C SER A 95 55.31 26.14 -28.34
N ARG A 96 56.50 25.66 -27.94
CA ARG A 96 57.78 26.38 -27.89
C ARG A 96 58.54 26.39 -29.22
N LEU A 97 58.57 25.29 -29.98
CA LEU A 97 59.23 25.25 -31.29
C LEU A 97 58.55 26.20 -32.29
N ARG A 98 57.22 26.25 -32.25
CA ARG A 98 56.42 27.19 -33.02
C ARG A 98 56.70 28.66 -32.63
N LYS A 99 56.92 28.96 -31.34
CA LYS A 99 57.31 30.31 -30.86
C LYS A 99 58.64 30.74 -31.51
N VAL A 100 59.64 29.86 -31.52
CA VAL A 100 60.94 30.12 -32.18
C VAL A 100 60.79 30.37 -33.68
N LEU A 101 59.95 29.58 -34.38
CA LEU A 101 59.69 29.77 -35.81
C LEU A 101 58.98 31.10 -36.11
N ILE A 102 58.05 31.52 -35.25
CA ILE A 102 57.38 32.84 -35.35
C ILE A 102 58.38 33.97 -35.08
N MET A 103 59.21 33.87 -34.05
CA MET A 103 60.25 34.86 -33.74
C MET A 103 61.29 34.97 -34.86
N SER A 104 61.70 33.84 -35.43
CA SER A 104 62.62 33.79 -36.59
C SER A 104 62.00 34.47 -37.81
N ARG A 105 60.69 34.33 -37.99
CA ARG A 105 59.93 35.00 -39.05
C ARG A 105 59.81 36.51 -38.83
N VAL A 106 59.62 36.95 -37.58
CA VAL A 106 59.65 38.38 -37.19
C VAL A 106 61.03 38.97 -37.46
N PHE A 107 62.09 38.27 -37.05
CA PHE A 107 63.48 38.65 -37.32
C PHE A 107 63.77 38.75 -38.82
N ALA A 108 63.38 37.74 -39.61
CA ALA A 108 63.53 37.74 -41.06
C ALA A 108 62.80 38.94 -41.72
N PHE A 109 61.58 39.25 -41.27
CA PHE A 109 60.85 40.44 -41.73
C PHE A 109 61.59 41.74 -41.38
N LEU A 110 62.10 41.88 -40.16
CA LEU A 110 62.83 43.07 -39.75
C LEU A 110 64.15 43.27 -40.53
N VAL A 111 64.84 42.17 -40.87
CA VAL A 111 66.00 42.20 -41.78
C VAL A 111 65.61 42.66 -43.19
N LEU A 112 64.47 42.19 -43.72
CA LEU A 112 63.93 42.66 -45.01
C LEU A 112 63.52 44.13 -44.97
N ALA A 113 62.92 44.59 -43.85
CA ALA A 113 62.58 45.99 -43.64
C ALA A 113 63.84 46.89 -43.59
N LEU A 114 64.92 46.40 -42.98
CA LEU A 114 66.23 47.07 -42.98
C LEU A 114 66.85 47.17 -44.38
N ALA A 115 66.74 46.11 -45.19
CA ALA A 115 67.30 46.04 -46.55
C ALA A 115 66.69 47.07 -47.51
N GLN A 116 65.46 47.53 -47.24
CA GLN A 116 64.64 48.28 -48.19
C GLN A 116 64.20 49.66 -47.67
N TRP A 117 64.83 50.21 -46.63
CA TRP A 117 64.46 51.54 -46.14
C TRP A 117 65.25 52.65 -46.86
N GLY A 118 64.58 53.50 -47.65
CA GLY A 118 65.17 54.69 -48.28
C GLY A 118 64.20 55.49 -49.15
N ASP A 119 64.60 56.71 -49.55
CA ASP A 119 63.79 57.70 -50.31
C ASP A 119 63.42 57.28 -51.76
N HIS A 120 63.74 56.04 -52.16
CA HIS A 120 63.54 55.51 -53.53
C HIS A 120 62.58 54.31 -53.59
N ASN A 121 61.74 54.11 -52.57
CA ASN A 121 60.84 52.95 -52.54
C ASN A 121 59.74 53.05 -53.61
N THR A 122 59.74 52.09 -54.54
CA THR A 122 58.65 51.94 -55.52
C THR A 122 57.39 51.41 -54.82
N PRO A 123 56.19 51.69 -55.36
CA PRO A 123 54.94 51.14 -54.82
C PRO A 123 54.96 49.61 -54.67
N SER A 124 55.57 48.89 -55.62
CA SER A 124 55.71 47.43 -55.57
C SER A 124 56.54 46.93 -54.38
N HIS A 125 57.60 47.67 -54.00
CA HIS A 125 58.42 47.31 -52.84
C HIS A 125 57.65 47.54 -51.53
N LEU A 126 56.95 48.67 -51.40
CA LEU A 126 56.11 48.94 -50.23
C LEU A 126 54.98 47.92 -50.08
N ILE A 127 54.30 47.56 -51.18
CA ILE A 127 53.27 46.51 -51.18
C ILE A 127 53.86 45.16 -50.74
N ARG A 128 55.07 44.81 -51.19
CA ARG A 128 55.77 43.59 -50.73
C ARG A 128 56.04 43.64 -49.24
N LEU A 129 56.58 44.75 -48.73
CA LEU A 129 56.92 44.91 -47.31
C LEU A 129 55.68 44.93 -46.41
N GLU A 130 54.62 45.63 -46.82
CA GLU A 130 53.34 45.65 -46.12
C GLU A 130 52.71 44.25 -46.08
N LYS A 131 52.71 43.52 -47.20
CA LYS A 131 52.24 42.13 -47.25
C LYS A 131 53.04 41.20 -46.33
N LEU A 132 54.35 41.39 -46.25
CA LEU A 132 55.19 40.64 -45.32
C LEU A 132 54.88 41.03 -43.86
N ALA A 133 54.74 42.32 -43.57
CA ALA A 133 54.40 42.84 -42.25
C ALA A 133 53.06 42.28 -41.74
N ILE A 134 52.02 42.31 -42.58
CA ILE A 134 50.69 41.74 -42.31
C ILE A 134 50.77 40.23 -42.08
N LYS A 135 51.52 39.49 -42.91
CA LYS A 135 51.73 38.04 -42.71
C LYS A 135 52.47 37.73 -41.41
N THR A 136 53.45 38.54 -41.04
CA THR A 136 54.18 38.43 -39.77
C THR A 136 53.24 38.68 -38.60
N GLY A 137 52.50 39.80 -38.62
CA GLY A 137 51.53 40.15 -37.59
C GLY A 137 50.46 39.06 -37.41
N ARG A 138 49.90 38.55 -38.52
CA ARG A 138 48.94 37.44 -38.50
C ARG A 138 49.52 36.18 -37.87
N SER A 139 50.77 35.83 -38.16
CA SER A 139 51.40 34.63 -37.59
C SER A 139 51.59 34.75 -36.07
N CYS A 140 51.78 35.98 -35.57
CA CYS A 140 51.90 36.27 -34.14
C CYS A 140 50.52 36.25 -33.45
N ILE A 141 49.48 36.77 -34.10
CA ILE A 141 48.12 36.83 -33.53
C ILE A 141 47.40 35.47 -33.61
N GLY A 142 47.61 34.71 -34.68
CA GLY A 142 46.80 33.52 -35.04
C GLY A 142 46.81 32.36 -34.04
N LYS A 143 47.63 32.39 -32.99
CA LYS A 143 47.63 31.40 -31.89
C LYS A 143 46.74 31.81 -30.71
N LEU A 144 46.43 33.10 -30.55
CA LEU A 144 45.53 33.63 -29.50
C LEU A 144 44.05 33.29 -29.73
N GLN A 145 43.71 32.78 -30.92
CA GLN A 145 42.35 32.38 -31.29
C GLN A 145 41.94 31.03 -30.65
N MET A 146 42.92 30.20 -30.23
CA MET A 146 42.66 28.87 -29.64
C MET A 146 42.79 28.84 -28.11
N SER A 147 43.28 29.90 -27.47
CA SER A 147 43.57 29.93 -26.03
C SER A 147 42.99 31.16 -25.34
N VAL A 148 41.66 31.30 -25.35
CA VAL A 148 40.98 32.32 -24.51
C VAL A 148 40.91 31.88 -23.04
N ALA A 149 41.17 30.60 -22.72
CA ALA A 149 41.00 30.07 -21.37
C ALA A 149 42.24 30.10 -20.44
N VAL A 150 43.43 30.53 -20.89
CA VAL A 150 44.67 30.42 -20.06
C VAL A 150 45.55 31.68 -20.10
N MET A 151 44.96 32.87 -20.12
CA MET A 151 45.75 34.12 -20.05
C MET A 151 45.51 34.93 -18.76
N HIS A 152 44.93 34.30 -17.73
CA HIS A 152 45.02 34.79 -16.35
C HIS A 152 45.85 33.80 -15.55
N THR A 153 47.16 34.03 -15.49
CA THR A 153 48.14 33.63 -14.45
C THR A 153 49.49 33.25 -15.07
N SER A 154 50.21 34.22 -15.60
CA SER A 154 51.67 34.27 -15.45
C SER A 154 52.17 35.67 -15.77
N LYS A 155 51.79 36.65 -14.94
CA LYS A 155 52.76 37.71 -14.63
C LYS A 155 53.80 37.03 -13.75
N THR A 156 54.83 36.46 -14.37
CA THR A 156 56.09 36.23 -13.66
C THR A 156 56.76 37.59 -13.53
N ASP A 157 57.09 37.99 -12.32
CA ASP A 157 57.68 39.29 -11.94
C ASP A 157 59.07 39.57 -12.55
N ASP A 158 59.58 38.71 -13.42
CA ASP A 158 60.83 38.94 -14.15
C ASP A 158 60.54 39.66 -15.48
N GLY A 159 60.46 40.98 -15.40
CA GLY A 159 60.29 41.85 -16.57
C GLY A 159 61.47 41.75 -17.55
N ALA A 160 61.39 40.87 -18.55
CA ALA A 160 62.22 40.93 -19.77
C ALA A 160 61.85 39.94 -20.90
N GLU A 161 60.68 39.28 -20.91
CA GLU A 161 60.27 38.45 -22.06
C GLU A 161 59.27 39.18 -22.97
N TRP A 162 59.63 39.39 -24.24
CA TRP A 162 58.71 39.90 -25.25
C TRP A 162 57.56 38.90 -25.49
N GLY A 163 56.33 39.35 -25.25
CA GLY A 163 55.13 38.57 -25.56
C GLY A 163 54.91 38.49 -27.07
N GLU A 164 54.24 37.42 -27.54
CA GLU A 164 53.88 37.27 -28.97
C GLU A 164 53.08 38.49 -29.52
N LEU A 165 52.35 39.20 -28.64
CA LEU A 165 51.64 40.46 -28.93
C LEU A 165 52.57 41.63 -29.26
N GLU A 166 53.71 41.77 -28.55
CA GLU A 166 54.64 42.87 -28.81
C GLU A 166 55.35 42.71 -30.17
N PHE A 167 55.63 41.46 -30.59
CA PHE A 167 56.14 41.20 -31.94
C PHE A 167 55.10 41.52 -33.03
N ALA A 168 53.83 41.22 -32.78
CA ALA A 168 52.74 41.63 -33.65
C ALA A 168 52.62 43.15 -33.75
N LEU A 169 52.73 43.86 -32.61
CA LEU A 169 52.73 45.32 -32.55
C LEU A 169 53.84 45.93 -33.40
N VAL A 170 55.07 45.41 -33.30
CA VAL A 170 56.21 45.89 -34.11
C VAL A 170 55.97 45.67 -35.61
N ALA A 171 55.50 44.48 -36.00
CA ALA A 171 55.22 44.18 -37.39
C ALA A 171 54.11 45.10 -37.95
N LEU A 172 53.04 45.31 -37.17
CA LEU A 172 51.92 46.16 -37.59
C LEU A 172 52.23 47.65 -37.53
N GLN A 173 53.12 48.12 -36.64
CA GLN A 173 53.63 49.50 -36.69
C GLN A 173 54.34 49.76 -38.02
N ARG A 174 55.16 48.82 -38.48
CA ARG A 174 55.79 48.91 -39.81
C ARG A 174 54.78 48.85 -40.94
N ALA A 175 53.77 47.99 -40.84
CA ALA A 175 52.67 47.99 -41.80
C ALA A 175 51.97 49.37 -41.86
N ALA A 176 51.77 50.03 -40.71
CA ALA A 176 51.21 51.38 -40.65
C ALA A 176 52.08 52.43 -41.35
N ASP A 177 53.41 52.37 -41.12
CA ASP A 177 54.38 53.24 -41.78
C ASP A 177 54.30 53.09 -43.32
N TYR A 178 54.27 51.84 -43.80
CA TYR A 178 54.19 51.55 -45.24
C TYR A 178 52.84 51.94 -45.84
N ASN A 179 51.74 51.69 -45.12
CA ASN A 179 50.41 52.08 -45.53
C ASN A 179 50.32 53.61 -45.66
N GLY A 180 50.81 54.38 -44.67
CA GLY A 180 50.83 55.84 -44.74
C GLY A 180 51.63 56.38 -45.95
N LEU A 181 52.75 55.73 -46.30
CA LEU A 181 53.52 56.07 -47.49
C LEU A 181 52.78 55.73 -48.80
N LEU A 182 52.05 54.62 -48.83
CA LEU A 182 51.23 54.21 -49.97
C LEU A 182 49.98 55.09 -50.16
N GLN A 183 49.33 55.53 -49.08
CA GLN A 183 48.23 56.50 -49.10
C GLN A 183 48.66 57.82 -49.74
N ASN A 184 49.87 58.30 -49.43
CA ASN A 184 50.43 59.51 -50.04
C ASN A 184 50.73 59.36 -51.55
N MET A 185 50.73 58.13 -52.07
CA MET A 185 50.98 57.79 -53.48
C MET A 185 49.73 57.33 -54.23
N HIS A 186 48.53 57.45 -53.64
CA HIS A 186 47.27 56.88 -54.16
C HIS A 186 46.96 57.27 -55.62
N GLY A 187 47.37 58.46 -56.08
CA GLY A 187 47.19 58.91 -57.48
C GLY A 187 48.20 58.36 -58.50
N LYS A 188 49.23 57.60 -58.07
CA LYS A 188 50.31 57.04 -58.93
C LYS A 188 50.26 55.51 -59.03
N LEU A 189 49.30 54.87 -58.37
CA LEU A 189 49.15 53.41 -58.37
C LEU A 189 48.45 52.92 -59.63
N GLN A 190 48.90 51.79 -60.17
CA GLN A 190 48.14 51.06 -61.20
C GLN A 190 46.87 50.45 -60.59
N GLN A 191 45.85 50.17 -61.41
CA GLN A 191 44.57 49.61 -60.95
C GLN A 191 44.76 48.31 -60.14
N ASP A 192 45.61 47.40 -60.60
CA ASP A 192 45.94 46.15 -59.88
C ASP A 192 46.62 46.41 -58.53
N GLN A 193 47.48 47.43 -58.47
CA GLN A 193 48.19 47.80 -57.24
C GLN A 193 47.24 48.46 -56.23
N SER A 194 46.25 49.22 -56.70
CA SER A 194 45.22 49.84 -55.86
C SER A 194 44.30 48.80 -55.22
N ILE A 195 43.89 47.77 -55.97
CA ILE A 195 43.09 46.65 -55.44
C ILE A 195 43.86 45.89 -54.34
N VAL A 196 45.13 45.58 -54.61
CA VAL A 196 46.00 44.90 -53.62
C VAL A 196 46.23 45.78 -52.39
N PHE A 197 46.43 47.09 -52.58
CA PHE A 197 46.59 48.05 -51.49
C PHE A 197 45.36 48.10 -50.59
N ASN A 198 44.15 48.26 -51.16
CA ASN A 198 42.90 48.30 -50.38
C ASN A 198 42.70 47.01 -49.56
N ARG A 199 43.03 45.85 -50.15
CA ARG A 199 42.99 44.56 -49.44
C ARG A 199 43.99 44.49 -48.29
N LEU A 200 45.23 44.95 -48.50
CA LEU A 200 46.26 44.97 -47.46
C LEU A 200 45.90 45.96 -46.34
N GLU A 201 45.36 47.12 -46.70
CA GLU A 201 44.88 48.13 -45.74
C GLU A 201 43.76 47.58 -44.85
N ALA A 202 42.82 46.82 -45.43
CA ALA A 202 41.80 46.14 -44.65
C ALA A 202 42.36 44.99 -43.79
N GLU A 203 43.23 44.14 -44.34
CA GLU A 203 43.90 43.09 -43.56
C GLU A 203 44.72 43.68 -42.41
N TYR A 204 45.33 44.86 -42.59
CA TYR A 204 46.01 45.62 -41.55
C TYR A 204 45.03 46.09 -40.47
N CYS A 205 43.91 46.70 -40.85
CA CYS A 205 42.89 47.16 -39.90
C CYS A 205 42.33 46.00 -39.06
N ILE A 206 42.02 44.85 -39.69
CA ILE A 206 41.56 43.62 -39.02
C ILE A 206 42.57 43.19 -37.95
N LEU A 207 43.83 43.02 -38.35
CA LEU A 207 44.87 42.56 -37.43
C LEU A 207 45.15 43.57 -36.32
N ARG A 208 44.99 44.87 -36.59
CA ARG A 208 45.13 45.90 -35.56
C ARG A 208 44.00 45.90 -34.55
N ILE A 209 42.76 45.76 -35.00
CA ILE A 209 41.60 45.59 -34.14
C ILE A 209 41.78 44.33 -33.27
N ALA A 210 42.16 43.21 -33.88
CA ALA A 210 42.42 41.96 -33.16
C ALA A 210 43.53 42.11 -32.12
N LEU A 211 44.65 42.75 -32.48
CA LEU A 211 45.76 42.99 -31.55
C LEU A 211 45.34 43.87 -30.38
N SER A 212 44.69 45.00 -30.65
CA SER A 212 44.24 45.93 -29.61
C SER A 212 43.20 45.30 -28.67
N TRP A 213 42.32 44.45 -29.19
CA TRP A 213 41.45 43.61 -28.34
C TRP A 213 42.26 42.68 -27.43
N LYS A 214 43.28 41.98 -27.95
CA LYS A 214 44.13 41.09 -27.14
C LYS A 214 45.02 41.84 -26.13
N GLU A 215 45.31 43.11 -26.38
CA GLU A 215 45.99 44.01 -25.43
C GLU A 215 45.02 44.62 -24.39
N ASP A 216 43.73 44.25 -24.40
CA ASP A 216 42.65 44.82 -23.56
C ASP A 216 42.47 46.34 -23.76
N ARG A 217 42.83 46.83 -24.95
CA ARG A 217 42.76 48.23 -25.40
C ARG A 217 41.64 48.40 -26.42
N LEU A 218 40.40 48.24 -25.95
CA LEU A 218 39.20 48.38 -26.80
C LEU A 218 39.02 49.82 -27.33
N ASP A 219 39.57 50.82 -26.66
CA ASP A 219 39.66 52.21 -27.11
C ASP A 219 40.41 52.34 -28.46
N VAL A 220 41.53 51.62 -28.58
CA VAL A 220 42.33 51.59 -29.81
C VAL A 220 41.63 50.77 -30.89
N ALA A 221 41.01 49.65 -30.51
CA ALA A 221 40.21 48.85 -31.44
C ALA A 221 39.04 49.66 -32.04
N GLU A 222 38.37 50.49 -31.23
CA GLU A 222 37.29 51.38 -31.64
C GLU A 222 37.77 52.44 -32.67
N HIS A 223 38.90 53.07 -32.40
CA HIS A 223 39.50 54.03 -33.33
C HIS A 223 39.87 53.38 -34.67
N MET A 224 40.46 52.18 -34.62
CA MET A 224 40.81 51.42 -35.82
C MET A 224 39.58 50.98 -36.61
N HIS A 225 38.49 50.59 -35.94
CA HIS A 225 37.21 50.27 -36.59
C HIS A 225 36.62 51.49 -37.32
N SER A 226 36.68 52.66 -36.70
CA SER A 226 36.19 53.91 -37.32
C SER A 226 36.96 54.23 -38.62
N LYS A 227 38.25 53.91 -38.67
CA LYS A 227 39.06 54.04 -39.88
C LYS A 227 38.67 53.05 -40.98
N SER A 228 38.25 51.83 -40.60
CA SER A 228 37.85 50.79 -41.56
C SER A 228 36.46 51.00 -42.19
N GLU A 229 35.59 51.82 -41.61
CA GLU A 229 34.28 52.13 -42.20
C GLU A 229 34.41 52.72 -43.62
N SER A 230 35.41 53.58 -43.86
CA SER A 230 35.69 54.13 -45.20
C SER A 230 36.14 53.10 -46.25
N LEU A 231 36.45 51.87 -45.81
CA LEU A 231 36.90 50.76 -46.67
C LEU A 231 35.75 49.79 -46.97
N LYS A 232 34.60 49.91 -46.31
CA LYS A 232 33.48 48.97 -46.38
C LYS A 232 32.97 48.73 -47.80
N GLU A 233 32.88 49.79 -48.62
CA GLU A 233 32.44 49.71 -50.03
C GLU A 233 33.52 49.20 -51.00
N LYS A 234 34.79 49.16 -50.56
CA LYS A 234 35.95 48.85 -51.42
C LYS A 234 36.49 47.43 -51.20
N LEU A 235 35.88 46.67 -50.31
CA LEU A 235 36.36 45.37 -49.86
C LEU A 235 35.85 44.23 -50.72
N ASP A 236 36.70 43.24 -50.97
CA ASP A 236 36.27 41.99 -51.55
C ASP A 236 35.55 41.12 -50.49
N PRO A 237 34.61 40.24 -50.89
CA PRO A 237 33.84 39.41 -49.98
C PRO A 237 34.71 38.61 -48.99
N THR A 238 35.86 38.08 -49.45
CA THR A 238 36.73 37.25 -48.58
C THR A 238 37.44 38.05 -47.49
N SER A 239 37.70 39.33 -47.73
CA SER A 239 38.23 40.24 -46.72
C SER A 239 37.15 40.68 -45.75
N ALA A 240 35.91 40.86 -46.23
CA ALA A 240 34.77 41.19 -45.40
C ALA A 240 34.39 40.08 -44.42
N GLU A 241 34.42 38.82 -44.87
CA GLU A 241 34.18 37.66 -44.00
C GLU A 241 35.17 37.58 -42.84
N LYS A 242 36.47 37.77 -43.11
CA LYS A 242 37.52 37.78 -42.08
C LYS A 242 37.39 38.94 -41.11
N PHE A 243 36.91 40.08 -41.61
CA PHE A 243 36.65 41.26 -40.79
C PHE A 243 35.53 40.94 -39.80
N ALA A 244 34.40 40.46 -40.30
CA ALA A 244 33.27 40.08 -39.47
C ALA A 244 33.58 38.97 -38.47
N ASP A 245 34.39 37.97 -38.85
CA ASP A 245 34.86 36.91 -37.94
C ASP A 245 35.65 37.49 -36.76
N THR A 246 36.52 38.47 -37.03
CA THR A 246 37.30 39.14 -35.98
C THR A 246 36.40 39.94 -35.05
N LEU A 247 35.44 40.69 -35.59
CA LEU A 247 34.46 41.44 -34.79
C LEU A 247 33.57 40.51 -33.96
N PHE A 248 33.16 39.38 -34.54
CA PHE A 248 32.38 38.35 -33.88
C PHE A 248 33.13 37.76 -32.68
N GLU A 249 34.40 37.41 -32.83
CA GLU A 249 35.20 36.87 -31.71
C GLU A 249 35.40 37.91 -30.59
N ILE A 250 35.49 39.21 -30.90
CA ILE A 250 35.47 40.29 -29.89
C ILE A 250 34.12 40.30 -29.16
N GLY A 251 33.02 40.32 -29.91
CA GLY A 251 31.67 40.32 -29.35
C GLY A 251 31.41 39.11 -28.46
N LYS A 252 31.82 37.93 -28.90
CA LYS A 252 31.72 36.66 -28.17
C LYS A 252 32.52 36.67 -26.86
N ASP A 253 33.75 37.19 -26.86
CA ASP A 253 34.55 37.36 -25.64
C ASP A 253 33.87 38.32 -24.64
N LEU A 254 33.29 39.41 -25.13
CA LEU A 254 32.54 40.36 -24.30
C LEU A 254 31.26 39.74 -23.72
N VAL A 255 30.53 38.91 -24.47
CA VAL A 255 29.40 38.12 -23.92
C VAL A 255 29.87 37.19 -22.80
N LEU A 256 31.00 36.49 -22.99
CA LEU A 256 31.57 35.62 -21.95
C LEU A 256 31.98 36.41 -20.70
N LYS A 257 32.52 37.62 -20.86
CA LYS A 257 32.84 38.57 -19.77
C LYS A 257 31.60 39.25 -19.17
N ARG A 258 30.40 39.02 -19.72
CA ARG A 258 29.12 39.66 -19.36
C ARG A 258 29.08 41.18 -19.55
N ASP A 259 29.93 41.73 -20.43
CA ASP A 259 29.84 43.13 -20.86
C ASP A 259 28.87 43.23 -22.05
N PHE A 260 27.58 43.12 -21.76
CA PHE A 260 26.53 43.08 -22.77
C PHE A 260 26.43 44.34 -23.64
N PRO A 261 26.56 45.58 -23.10
CA PRO A 261 26.50 46.79 -23.93
C PRO A 261 27.60 46.84 -25.00
N LEU A 262 28.84 46.52 -24.63
CA LEU A 262 29.93 46.46 -25.62
C LEU A 262 29.77 45.25 -26.54
N ALA A 263 29.33 44.10 -26.03
CA ALA A 263 29.08 42.93 -26.86
C ALA A 263 28.07 43.21 -27.97
N VAL A 264 26.92 43.82 -27.65
CA VAL A 264 25.90 44.22 -28.66
C VAL A 264 26.52 45.12 -29.70
N LYS A 265 27.30 46.13 -29.29
CA LYS A 265 27.95 47.07 -30.22
C LYS A 265 28.88 46.36 -31.23
N TRP A 266 29.72 45.43 -30.77
CA TRP A 266 30.66 44.71 -31.63
C TRP A 266 29.97 43.65 -32.50
N LEU A 267 28.91 43.01 -31.99
CA LEU A 267 28.11 42.03 -32.72
C LEU A 267 27.22 42.68 -33.79
N ASP A 268 26.59 43.83 -33.51
CA ASP A 268 25.85 44.63 -34.49
C ASP A 268 26.77 45.01 -35.65
N ARG A 269 28.00 45.47 -35.36
CA ARG A 269 29.01 45.78 -36.38
C ARG A 269 29.37 44.56 -37.22
N ALA A 270 29.59 43.40 -36.59
CA ALA A 270 29.90 42.17 -37.30
C ALA A 270 28.75 41.78 -38.25
N TYR A 271 27.51 41.94 -37.79
CA TYR A 271 26.30 41.66 -38.57
C TYR A 271 26.14 42.64 -39.74
N ASP A 272 26.24 43.95 -39.49
CA ASP A 272 26.14 45.01 -40.50
C ASP A 272 27.26 44.95 -41.54
N PHE A 273 28.44 44.46 -41.15
CA PHE A 273 29.56 44.28 -42.08
C PHE A 273 29.29 43.15 -43.06
N LEU A 274 28.80 41.99 -42.58
CA LEU A 274 28.43 40.87 -43.44
C LEU A 274 27.25 41.20 -44.36
N ASN A 275 26.23 41.88 -43.84
CA ASN A 275 25.03 42.20 -44.62
C ASN A 275 25.22 43.35 -45.61
N SER A 276 26.32 44.09 -45.52
CA SER A 276 26.68 45.09 -46.53
C SER A 276 27.17 44.49 -47.84
N GLN A 277 27.48 43.20 -47.85
CA GLN A 277 27.88 42.45 -49.03
C GLN A 277 26.68 41.69 -49.62
N GLU A 278 26.68 41.47 -50.93
CA GLU A 278 25.67 40.62 -51.57
C GLU A 278 25.77 39.17 -51.07
N LEU A 279 24.69 38.66 -50.48
CA LEU A 279 24.66 37.34 -49.84
C LEU A 279 25.05 36.18 -50.78
N GLU A 280 24.84 36.33 -52.10
CA GLU A 280 25.20 35.33 -53.12
C GLU A 280 26.72 35.16 -53.29
N HIS A 281 27.49 36.20 -52.97
CA HIS A 281 28.94 36.23 -53.11
C HIS A 281 29.69 35.77 -51.84
N LEU A 282 28.96 35.50 -50.76
CA LEU A 282 29.51 35.02 -49.49
C LEU A 282 29.74 33.51 -49.49
N SER A 283 30.76 33.08 -48.76
CA SER A 283 31.06 31.67 -48.57
C SER A 283 30.01 30.96 -47.68
N ARG A 284 29.94 29.63 -47.77
CA ARG A 284 29.07 28.83 -46.88
C ARG A 284 29.40 29.03 -45.39
N GLU A 285 30.67 29.29 -45.07
CA GLU A 285 31.11 29.56 -43.69
C GLU A 285 30.67 30.96 -43.23
N ALA A 286 30.61 31.94 -44.13
CA ALA A 286 30.07 33.26 -43.82
C ALA A 286 28.58 33.25 -43.49
N ILE A 287 27.79 32.40 -44.16
CA ILE A 287 26.36 32.21 -43.84
C ILE A 287 26.21 31.60 -42.44
N LYS A 288 27.04 30.61 -42.07
CA LYS A 288 27.06 30.06 -40.71
C LYS A 288 27.51 31.09 -39.68
N LEU A 289 28.52 31.89 -40.01
CA LEU A 289 29.01 32.98 -39.16
C LEU A 289 27.91 34.02 -38.91
N ARG A 290 27.15 34.40 -39.94
CA ARG A 290 25.98 35.30 -39.82
C ARG A 290 24.94 34.78 -38.83
N LEU A 291 24.66 33.47 -38.85
CA LEU A 291 23.76 32.82 -37.88
C LEU A 291 24.37 32.81 -36.47
N ALA A 292 25.66 32.50 -36.33
CA ALA A 292 26.35 32.52 -35.04
C ALA A 292 26.39 33.93 -34.43
N ILE A 293 26.67 34.96 -35.23
CA ILE A 293 26.60 36.37 -34.82
C ILE A 293 25.19 36.68 -34.33
N SER A 294 24.16 36.28 -35.08
CA SER A 294 22.77 36.53 -34.71
C SER A 294 22.40 35.88 -33.38
N GLN A 295 22.81 34.62 -33.15
CA GLN A 295 22.57 33.93 -31.89
C GLN A 295 23.26 34.64 -30.71
N MET A 296 24.53 35.01 -30.86
CA MET A 296 25.27 35.73 -29.83
C MET A 296 24.71 37.15 -29.59
N LEU A 297 24.23 37.80 -30.65
CA LEU A 297 23.63 39.13 -30.58
C LEU A 297 22.30 39.09 -29.82
N VAL A 298 21.43 38.12 -30.11
CA VAL A 298 20.19 37.89 -29.35
C VAL A 298 20.51 37.63 -27.87
N GLN A 299 21.50 36.77 -27.59
CA GLN A 299 21.95 36.50 -26.22
C GLN A 299 22.45 37.77 -25.51
N ALA A 300 23.23 38.61 -26.21
CA ALA A 300 23.75 39.87 -25.67
C ALA A 300 22.62 40.89 -25.41
N LEU A 301 21.68 41.01 -26.36
CA LEU A 301 20.50 41.89 -26.25
C LEU A 301 19.59 41.49 -25.08
N ILE A 302 19.34 40.19 -24.90
CA ILE A 302 18.61 39.65 -23.73
C ILE A 302 19.41 39.94 -22.44
N GLY A 303 20.73 39.78 -22.49
CA GLY A 303 21.64 40.02 -21.36
C GLY A 303 21.62 41.47 -20.83
N LEU A 304 21.25 42.46 -21.65
CA LEU A 304 21.07 43.84 -21.21
C LEU A 304 19.96 43.99 -20.16
N GLY A 305 18.95 43.11 -20.17
CA GLY A 305 17.82 43.16 -19.24
C GLY A 305 16.90 44.37 -19.41
N THR A 306 17.01 45.12 -20.51
CA THR A 306 16.18 46.30 -20.80
C THR A 306 15.03 45.96 -21.75
N SER A 307 13.88 46.64 -21.63
CA SER A 307 12.73 46.43 -22.52
C SER A 307 13.07 46.71 -23.99
N GLU A 308 13.91 47.71 -24.26
CA GLU A 308 14.42 48.03 -25.60
C GLU A 308 15.30 46.89 -26.16
N GLY A 309 16.14 46.27 -25.32
CA GLY A 309 16.97 45.13 -25.70
C GLY A 309 16.13 43.92 -26.11
N PHE A 310 15.07 43.61 -25.35
CA PHE A 310 14.13 42.55 -25.70
C PHE A 310 13.38 42.84 -27.01
N GLN A 311 12.90 44.06 -27.23
CA GLN A 311 12.21 44.42 -28.48
C GLN A 311 13.15 44.33 -29.69
N ARG A 312 14.41 44.78 -29.56
CA ARG A 312 15.42 44.62 -30.62
C ARG A 312 15.70 43.14 -30.90
N ALA A 313 15.78 42.30 -29.87
CA ALA A 313 15.97 40.86 -30.04
C ALA A 313 14.79 40.20 -30.77
N GLU A 314 13.54 40.56 -30.42
CA GLU A 314 12.34 40.08 -31.12
C GLU A 314 12.34 40.48 -32.60
N ASN A 315 12.61 41.76 -32.88
CA ASN A 315 12.66 42.26 -34.26
C ASN A 315 13.76 41.55 -35.07
N HIS A 316 14.93 41.32 -34.45
CA HIS A 316 16.05 40.62 -35.08
C HIS A 316 15.71 39.16 -35.41
N VAL A 317 15.10 38.43 -34.47
CA VAL A 317 14.66 37.05 -34.71
C VAL A 317 13.54 36.99 -35.74
N GLY A 318 12.59 37.93 -35.71
CA GLY A 318 11.54 38.05 -36.72
C GLY A 318 12.09 38.27 -38.13
N TYR A 319 13.14 39.08 -38.27
CA TYR A 319 13.83 39.28 -39.54
C TYR A 319 14.48 37.97 -40.04
N ILE A 320 15.25 37.27 -39.19
CA ILE A 320 15.88 35.99 -39.56
C ILE A 320 14.85 34.93 -39.93
N GLU A 321 13.74 34.90 -39.21
CA GLU A 321 12.63 34.00 -39.49
C GLU A 321 11.98 34.26 -40.85
N SER A 322 11.85 35.53 -41.25
CA SER A 322 11.32 35.89 -42.58
C SER A 322 12.22 35.41 -43.72
N GLU A 323 13.53 35.30 -43.49
CA GLU A 323 14.50 34.82 -44.49
C GLU A 323 14.62 33.27 -44.51
N ILE A 324 14.60 32.63 -43.34
CA ILE A 324 15.04 31.24 -43.17
C ILE A 324 13.90 30.29 -42.78
N GLY A 325 12.77 30.82 -42.30
CA GLY A 325 11.60 30.08 -41.86
C GLY A 325 11.81 29.30 -40.55
N ASP A 326 11.03 28.24 -40.38
CA ASP A 326 10.90 27.43 -39.16
C ASP A 326 12.07 26.45 -38.94
N LYS A 327 13.30 26.89 -39.19
CA LYS A 327 14.49 26.09 -38.85
C LYS A 327 14.69 26.06 -37.35
N LEU A 328 15.20 24.93 -36.84
CA LEU A 328 15.43 24.69 -35.41
C LEU A 328 16.14 25.83 -34.69
N VAL A 329 17.19 26.42 -35.28
CA VAL A 329 17.95 27.53 -34.68
C VAL A 329 17.07 28.75 -34.43
N VAL A 330 16.18 29.10 -35.36
CA VAL A 330 15.27 30.26 -35.24
C VAL A 330 14.24 30.01 -34.14
N LEU A 331 13.66 28.81 -34.12
CA LEU A 331 12.68 28.42 -33.11
C LEU A 331 13.30 28.39 -31.70
N LEU A 332 14.54 27.93 -31.55
CA LEU A 332 15.24 27.97 -30.27
C LEU A 332 15.50 29.41 -29.79
N LEU A 333 15.88 30.33 -30.69
CA LEU A 333 16.05 31.75 -30.35
C LEU A 333 14.72 32.39 -29.92
N ARG A 334 13.62 32.09 -30.61
CA ARG A 334 12.25 32.49 -30.20
C ARG A 334 11.93 31.99 -28.79
N LEU A 335 12.16 30.71 -28.51
CA LEU A 335 11.92 30.13 -27.18
C LEU A 335 12.81 30.76 -26.09
N GLU A 336 14.06 31.09 -26.41
CA GLU A 336 14.99 31.74 -25.49
C GLU A 336 14.52 33.14 -25.09
N ILE A 337 14.11 33.96 -26.08
CA ILE A 337 13.53 35.30 -25.83
C ILE A 337 12.32 35.17 -24.91
N LEU A 338 11.37 34.29 -25.25
CA LEU A 338 10.14 34.11 -24.47
C LEU A 338 10.41 33.55 -23.06
N ILE A 339 11.37 32.63 -22.87
CA ILE A 339 11.73 32.14 -21.53
C ILE A 339 12.29 33.26 -20.66
N LYS A 340 13.15 34.11 -21.26
CA LYS A 340 13.92 35.15 -20.59
C LYS A 340 13.16 36.47 -20.44
N ALA A 341 12.01 36.63 -21.10
CA ALA A 341 11.11 37.75 -20.89
C ALA A 341 10.75 37.90 -19.39
N PRO A 342 10.54 39.14 -18.91
CA PRO A 342 10.09 39.39 -17.54
C PRO A 342 8.85 38.56 -17.17
N LYS A 343 8.74 38.12 -15.92
CA LYS A 343 7.66 37.22 -15.49
C LYS A 343 6.27 37.82 -15.70
N GLU A 344 6.12 39.14 -15.63
CA GLU A 344 4.83 39.81 -15.90
C GLU A 344 4.41 39.77 -17.39
N VAL A 345 5.33 39.43 -18.31
CA VAL A 345 5.14 39.51 -19.78
C VAL A 345 5.22 38.12 -20.45
N PHE A 346 5.37 37.03 -19.69
CA PHE A 346 5.48 35.70 -20.28
C PHE A 346 4.19 35.30 -21.02
N ASP A 347 4.24 35.29 -22.35
CA ASP A 347 3.18 34.78 -23.19
C ASP A 347 3.32 33.27 -23.40
N GLY A 348 2.61 32.51 -22.57
CA GLY A 348 2.56 31.05 -22.68
C GLY A 348 1.89 30.55 -23.95
N GLY A 349 1.02 31.36 -24.59
CA GLY A 349 0.38 31.02 -25.86
C GLY A 349 1.39 31.05 -27.00
N SER A 350 2.10 32.18 -27.13
CA SER A 350 3.19 32.31 -28.11
C SER A 350 4.30 31.28 -27.90
N TYR A 351 4.63 30.94 -26.65
CA TYR A 351 5.59 29.89 -26.35
C TYR A 351 5.12 28.50 -26.82
N ALA A 352 3.87 28.17 -26.55
CA ALA A 352 3.25 26.93 -27.02
C ALA A 352 3.21 26.86 -28.55
N ASP A 353 2.90 27.96 -29.24
CA ASP A 353 2.86 28.00 -30.71
C ASP A 353 4.22 27.77 -31.36
N VAL A 354 5.30 28.30 -30.77
CA VAL A 354 6.67 28.01 -31.22
C VAL A 354 7.00 26.53 -31.03
N LEU A 355 6.57 25.92 -29.93
CA LEU A 355 6.72 24.46 -29.74
C LEU A 355 5.90 23.66 -30.75
N ARG A 356 4.64 24.06 -31.04
CA ARG A 356 3.83 23.40 -32.08
C ARG A 356 4.48 23.47 -33.45
N ARG A 357 5.06 24.62 -33.80
CA ARG A 357 5.85 24.78 -35.04
C ARG A 357 7.06 23.86 -35.04
N MET A 358 7.83 23.81 -33.94
CA MET A 358 8.96 22.91 -33.78
C MET A 358 8.56 21.43 -33.94
N ILE A 359 7.43 21.03 -33.37
CA ILE A 359 6.87 19.68 -33.49
C ILE A 359 6.47 19.36 -34.94
N ARG A 360 6.06 20.34 -35.74
CA ARG A 360 5.63 20.13 -37.14
C ARG A 360 6.76 20.22 -38.16
N SER A 361 7.77 21.06 -37.91
CA SER A 361 8.80 21.40 -38.91
C SER A 361 10.15 20.69 -38.72
N VAL A 362 10.44 20.15 -37.53
CA VAL A 362 11.77 19.60 -37.21
C VAL A 362 11.72 18.08 -37.15
N ASP A 363 12.63 17.43 -37.86
CA ASP A 363 12.81 15.98 -37.79
C ASP A 363 13.22 15.53 -36.38
N ILE A 364 12.57 14.47 -35.90
CA ILE A 364 12.77 14.00 -34.54
C ILE A 364 14.01 13.09 -34.42
N SER A 365 14.88 13.43 -33.49
CA SER A 365 16.14 12.74 -33.14
C SER A 365 16.27 12.69 -31.62
N ASP A 366 17.24 11.95 -31.06
CA ASP A 366 17.40 11.86 -29.60
C ASP A 366 17.71 13.20 -28.93
N SER A 367 18.44 14.08 -29.62
CA SER A 367 18.71 15.44 -29.12
C SER A 367 17.47 16.31 -29.20
N THR A 368 16.76 16.31 -30.33
CA THR A 368 15.55 17.13 -30.51
C THR A 368 14.40 16.66 -29.62
N PHE A 369 14.23 15.35 -29.41
CA PHE A 369 13.27 14.80 -28.44
C PHE A 369 13.54 15.33 -27.02
N LYS A 370 14.80 15.23 -26.55
CA LYS A 370 15.18 15.74 -25.21
C LYS A 370 14.96 17.25 -25.10
N LEU A 371 15.25 18.00 -26.15
CA LEU A 371 15.04 19.45 -26.20
C LEU A 371 13.54 19.79 -26.10
N VAL A 372 12.68 19.21 -26.94
CA VAL A 372 11.22 19.44 -26.90
C VAL A 372 10.66 19.09 -25.53
N VAL A 373 11.00 17.93 -24.98
CA VAL A 373 10.56 17.51 -23.63
C VAL A 373 11.02 18.50 -22.55
N SER A 374 12.26 19.01 -22.64
CA SER A 374 12.76 20.00 -21.67
C SER A 374 11.99 21.32 -21.74
N HIS A 375 11.65 21.79 -22.95
CA HIS A 375 10.88 23.01 -23.12
C HIS A 375 9.41 22.85 -22.73
N ILE A 376 8.81 21.68 -22.94
CA ILE A 376 7.46 21.38 -22.44
C ILE A 376 7.43 21.42 -20.90
N ARG A 377 8.46 20.88 -20.22
CA ARG A 377 8.56 20.98 -18.76
C ARG A 377 8.69 22.44 -18.29
N ASN A 378 9.50 23.24 -18.98
CA ASN A 378 9.60 24.68 -18.68
C ASN A 378 8.28 25.42 -18.91
N LEU A 379 7.48 25.00 -19.91
CA LEU A 379 6.14 25.53 -20.12
C LEU A 379 5.18 25.10 -19.01
N ASP A 380 5.28 23.87 -18.50
CA ASP A 380 4.41 23.37 -17.42
C ASP A 380 4.55 24.19 -16.13
N ASP A 381 5.78 24.61 -15.79
CA ASP A 381 6.05 25.47 -14.63
C ASP A 381 5.31 26.83 -14.68
N LYS A 382 5.03 27.34 -15.89
CA LYS A 382 4.42 28.66 -16.11
C LYS A 382 2.96 28.60 -16.57
N ASN A 383 2.62 27.66 -17.46
CA ASN A 383 1.30 27.45 -18.04
C ASN A 383 1.04 25.94 -18.28
N PRO A 384 0.55 25.22 -17.25
CA PRO A 384 0.38 23.77 -17.33
C PRO A 384 -0.62 23.38 -18.41
N THR A 385 -1.77 24.04 -18.53
CA THR A 385 -2.82 23.66 -19.49
C THR A 385 -2.29 23.55 -20.91
N GLN A 386 -1.56 24.58 -21.37
CA GLN A 386 -0.93 24.58 -22.69
C GLN A 386 0.20 23.52 -22.80
N ALA A 387 1.00 23.31 -21.75
CA ALA A 387 2.05 22.29 -21.77
C ALA A 387 1.52 20.87 -22.04
N PHE A 388 0.37 20.50 -21.47
CA PHE A 388 -0.23 19.18 -21.71
C PHE A 388 -0.82 19.04 -23.11
N GLN A 389 -1.47 20.10 -23.61
CA GLN A 389 -1.97 20.12 -24.99
C GLN A 389 -0.82 19.95 -25.99
N VAL A 390 0.26 20.72 -25.82
CA VAL A 390 1.47 20.61 -26.65
C VAL A 390 2.12 19.22 -26.52
N LEU A 391 2.13 18.63 -25.32
CA LEU A 391 2.65 17.27 -25.12
C LEU A 391 1.79 16.21 -25.83
N ASN A 392 0.46 16.35 -25.82
CA ASN A 392 -0.45 15.48 -26.58
C ASN A 392 -0.26 15.65 -28.10
N GLU A 393 -0.08 16.89 -28.58
CA GLU A 393 0.27 17.14 -29.99
C GLU A 393 1.62 16.52 -30.34
N PHE A 394 2.63 16.63 -29.47
CA PHE A 394 3.94 16.00 -29.66
C PHE A 394 3.85 14.48 -29.72
N LEU A 395 3.03 13.89 -28.83
CA LEU A 395 2.76 12.45 -28.82
C LEU A 395 2.22 12.01 -30.18
N ASN A 396 1.17 12.67 -30.67
CA ASN A 396 0.44 12.25 -31.86
C ASN A 396 1.16 12.56 -33.18
N ILE A 397 1.84 13.70 -33.28
CA ILE A 397 2.46 14.15 -34.54
C ILE A 397 3.83 13.52 -34.76
N GLN A 398 4.62 13.30 -33.69
CA GLN A 398 6.03 12.89 -33.82
C GLN A 398 6.34 11.56 -33.13
N VAL A 399 5.86 11.36 -31.89
CA VAL A 399 6.31 10.22 -31.07
C VAL A 399 5.66 8.91 -31.48
N LEU A 400 4.33 8.86 -31.62
CA LEU A 400 3.62 7.65 -32.07
C LEU A 400 4.05 7.22 -33.50
N PRO A 401 4.15 8.12 -34.49
CA PRO A 401 4.63 7.75 -35.83
C PRO A 401 6.06 7.20 -35.85
N SER A 402 6.90 7.59 -34.88
CA SER A 402 8.28 7.09 -34.79
C SER A 402 8.38 5.61 -34.38
N GLN A 403 7.31 5.03 -33.82
CA GLN A 403 7.25 3.64 -33.32
C GLN A 403 8.39 3.27 -32.34
N ARG A 404 9.03 4.26 -31.72
CA ARG A 404 10.08 4.05 -30.72
C ARG A 404 9.50 3.93 -29.32
N GLN A 405 9.50 2.70 -28.80
CA GLN A 405 8.95 2.37 -27.49
C GLN A 405 9.47 3.27 -26.36
N ASP A 406 10.80 3.46 -26.28
CA ASP A 406 11.44 4.26 -25.23
C ASP A 406 10.92 5.70 -25.17
N TRP A 407 10.52 6.27 -26.31
CA TRP A 407 9.99 7.62 -26.40
C TRP A 407 8.53 7.69 -25.99
N ILE A 408 7.73 6.73 -26.47
CA ILE A 408 6.32 6.58 -26.13
C ILE A 408 6.19 6.41 -24.61
N GLU A 409 6.99 5.54 -24.01
CA GLU A 409 6.98 5.29 -22.57
C GLU A 409 7.37 6.53 -21.75
N ARG A 410 8.41 7.28 -22.17
CA ARG A 410 8.82 8.52 -21.48
C ARG A 410 7.75 9.60 -21.56
N VAL A 411 7.08 9.73 -22.70
CA VAL A 411 6.00 10.72 -22.89
C VAL A 411 4.76 10.31 -22.11
N ALA A 412 4.40 9.02 -22.07
CA ALA A 412 3.28 8.51 -21.28
C ALA A 412 3.45 8.80 -19.78
N VAL A 413 4.65 8.54 -19.23
CA VAL A 413 4.96 8.89 -17.83
C VAL A 413 4.90 10.40 -17.61
N LEU A 414 5.41 11.19 -18.56
CA LEU A 414 5.35 12.65 -18.45
C LEU A 414 3.90 13.16 -18.49
N GLN A 415 3.04 12.65 -19.38
CA GLN A 415 1.62 12.99 -19.43
C GLN A 415 0.93 12.67 -18.10
N ALA A 416 1.17 11.47 -17.55
CA ALA A 416 0.63 11.10 -16.25
C ALA A 416 1.14 12.04 -15.13
N TYR A 417 2.42 12.40 -15.13
CA TYR A 417 2.99 13.35 -14.17
C TYR A 417 2.37 14.74 -14.30
N LEU A 418 2.25 15.26 -15.53
CA LEU A 418 1.65 16.57 -15.77
C LEU A 418 0.18 16.61 -15.36
N ALA A 419 -0.60 15.59 -15.71
CA ALA A 419 -2.01 15.50 -15.33
C ALA A 419 -2.18 15.40 -13.80
N THR A 420 -1.37 14.57 -13.14
CA THR A 420 -1.44 14.34 -11.69
C THR A 420 -0.78 15.42 -10.86
N ASN A 421 -0.11 16.43 -11.42
CA ASN A 421 0.39 17.59 -10.67
C ASN A 421 -0.59 18.77 -10.66
N ARG A 422 -1.66 18.73 -11.46
CA ARG A 422 -2.62 19.82 -11.59
C ARG A 422 -3.69 19.77 -10.50
N ARG A 423 -4.59 20.76 -10.54
CA ARG A 423 -5.87 20.66 -9.82
C ARG A 423 -6.69 19.55 -10.47
N ASP A 424 -7.28 18.72 -9.64
CA ASP A 424 -8.09 17.60 -10.10
C ASP A 424 -9.36 18.15 -10.76
N THR A 425 -9.49 17.91 -12.06
CA THR A 425 -10.67 18.25 -12.87
C THR A 425 -11.00 17.08 -13.78
N VAL A 426 -12.27 16.96 -14.17
CA VAL A 426 -12.70 15.90 -15.09
C VAL A 426 -11.93 16.02 -16.41
N ASP A 427 -11.72 17.23 -16.90
CA ASP A 427 -10.96 17.50 -18.13
C ASP A 427 -9.52 16.99 -18.06
N THR A 428 -8.84 17.13 -16.92
CA THR A 428 -7.47 16.59 -16.76
C THR A 428 -7.41 15.07 -16.80
N ALA A 429 -8.41 14.38 -16.22
CA ALA A 429 -8.49 12.93 -16.26
C ALA A 429 -8.89 12.41 -17.64
N MET A 430 -9.85 13.06 -18.31
CA MET A 430 -10.25 12.76 -19.68
C MET A 430 -9.10 12.97 -20.66
N GLY A 431 -8.35 14.08 -20.54
CA GLY A 431 -7.21 14.34 -21.41
C GLY A 431 -6.09 13.30 -21.27
N LEU A 432 -5.88 12.73 -20.07
CA LEU A 432 -4.96 11.61 -19.89
C LEU A 432 -5.53 10.30 -20.43
N LYS A 433 -6.85 10.08 -20.31
CA LYS A 433 -7.54 8.94 -20.92
C LYS A 433 -7.36 8.94 -22.44
N GLU A 434 -7.65 10.06 -23.09
CA GLU A 434 -7.51 10.22 -24.55
C GLU A 434 -6.05 9.99 -25.01
N ALA A 435 -5.08 10.41 -24.20
CA ALA A 435 -3.67 10.14 -24.48
C ALA A 435 -3.34 8.64 -24.37
N LEU A 436 -3.84 7.94 -23.35
CA LEU A 436 -3.68 6.49 -23.20
C LEU A 436 -4.42 5.71 -24.29
N ASP A 437 -5.62 6.15 -24.69
CA ASP A 437 -6.37 5.60 -25.83
C ASP A 437 -5.55 5.73 -27.12
N SER A 438 -4.96 6.92 -27.36
CA SER A 438 -4.11 7.18 -28.52
C SER A 438 -2.86 6.30 -28.53
N ILE A 439 -2.24 6.08 -27.37
CA ILE A 439 -1.11 5.14 -27.24
C ILE A 439 -1.58 3.73 -27.59
N GLY A 440 -2.64 3.24 -26.93
CA GLY A 440 -3.15 1.89 -27.13
C GLY A 440 -3.57 1.58 -28.57
N ALA A 441 -4.12 2.56 -29.27
CA ALA A 441 -4.54 2.40 -30.67
C ALA A 441 -3.36 2.39 -31.67
N ASN A 442 -2.20 2.96 -31.32
CA ASN A 442 -1.09 3.17 -32.24
C ASN A 442 0.19 2.39 -31.89
N THR A 443 0.21 1.66 -30.77
CA THR A 443 1.35 0.82 -30.35
C THR A 443 1.09 -0.66 -30.56
N GLU A 444 2.01 -1.35 -31.24
CA GLU A 444 1.97 -2.82 -31.37
C GLU A 444 2.37 -3.55 -30.08
N LYS A 445 3.27 -2.94 -29.28
CA LYS A 445 3.77 -3.50 -28.03
C LYS A 445 3.13 -2.79 -26.83
N PRO A 446 2.70 -3.55 -25.80
CA PRO A 446 2.20 -2.92 -24.58
C PRO A 446 3.32 -2.16 -23.86
N LEU A 447 2.94 -1.18 -23.05
CA LEU A 447 3.88 -0.44 -22.20
C LEU A 447 4.62 -1.40 -21.25
N ALA A 448 5.90 -1.14 -21.00
CA ALA A 448 6.66 -1.91 -20.02
C ALA A 448 6.00 -1.88 -18.63
N ALA A 449 6.08 -2.99 -17.90
CA ALA A 449 5.48 -3.12 -16.57
C ALA A 449 5.95 -2.04 -15.57
N SER A 450 7.23 -1.62 -15.65
CA SER A 450 7.78 -0.54 -14.82
C SER A 450 7.14 0.82 -15.12
N VAL A 451 6.80 1.08 -16.38
CA VAL A 451 6.15 2.30 -16.85
C VAL A 451 4.68 2.34 -16.44
N ALA A 452 3.96 1.24 -16.67
CA ALA A 452 2.58 1.10 -16.20
C ALA A 452 2.48 1.29 -14.68
N LEU A 453 3.41 0.70 -13.92
CA LEU A 453 3.48 0.87 -12.46
C LEU A 453 3.78 2.33 -12.04
N ALA A 454 4.66 3.03 -12.76
CA ALA A 454 4.96 4.43 -12.49
C ALA A 454 3.73 5.34 -12.70
N ILE A 455 2.99 5.13 -13.79
CA ILE A 455 1.74 5.85 -14.10
C ILE A 455 0.69 5.55 -13.02
N ILE A 456 0.47 4.28 -12.68
CA ILE A 456 -0.48 3.88 -11.63
C ILE A 456 -0.09 4.45 -10.27
N SER A 457 1.20 4.50 -9.92
CA SER A 457 1.66 5.09 -8.65
C SER A 457 1.31 6.58 -8.55
N LEU A 458 1.43 7.32 -9.66
CA LEU A 458 1.02 8.72 -9.74
C LEU A 458 -0.49 8.88 -9.60
N ILE A 459 -1.27 8.07 -10.33
CA ILE A 459 -2.75 8.09 -10.25
C ILE A 459 -3.22 7.67 -8.86
N TRP A 460 -2.62 6.67 -8.24
CA TRP A 460 -2.98 6.15 -6.91
C TRP A 460 -2.87 7.23 -5.84
N LYS A 461 -1.86 8.11 -5.89
CA LYS A 461 -1.75 9.26 -4.97
C LYS A 461 -2.97 10.18 -5.08
N ARG A 462 -3.49 10.38 -6.30
CA ARG A 462 -4.71 11.17 -6.53
C ARG A 462 -5.96 10.46 -6.07
N VAL A 463 -6.09 9.17 -6.36
CA VAL A 463 -7.20 8.34 -5.86
C VAL A 463 -7.27 8.39 -4.33
N ASP A 464 -6.16 8.17 -3.63
CA ASP A 464 -6.12 8.17 -2.17
C ASP A 464 -6.44 9.55 -1.58
N SER A 465 -5.89 10.63 -2.15
CA SER A 465 -6.17 12.01 -1.72
C SER A 465 -7.65 12.37 -1.90
N ASN A 466 -8.21 12.12 -3.09
CA ASN A 466 -9.62 12.44 -3.38
C ASN A 466 -10.58 11.63 -2.50
N TYR A 467 -10.30 10.35 -2.29
CA TYR A 467 -11.10 9.52 -1.40
C TYR A 467 -11.05 10.00 0.06
N ALA A 468 -9.86 10.35 0.57
CA ALA A 468 -9.70 10.86 1.93
C ALA A 468 -10.42 12.20 2.16
N GLN A 469 -10.52 13.03 1.12
CA GLN A 469 -11.26 14.31 1.14
C GLN A 469 -12.77 14.15 0.88
N GLY A 470 -13.26 12.93 0.62
CA GLY A 470 -14.67 12.66 0.32
C GLY A 470 -15.11 13.05 -1.10
N GLN A 471 -14.18 13.39 -2.00
CA GLN A 471 -14.46 13.69 -3.41
C GLN A 471 -14.57 12.39 -4.22
N LEU A 472 -15.65 11.64 -3.98
CA LEU A 472 -15.81 10.29 -4.48
C LEU A 472 -15.95 10.20 -6.01
N ASP A 473 -16.62 11.15 -6.67
CA ASP A 473 -16.72 11.21 -8.15
C ASP A 473 -15.34 11.30 -8.82
N MET A 474 -14.45 12.12 -8.24
CA MET A 474 -13.12 12.31 -8.78
C MET A 474 -12.23 11.08 -8.51
N ALA A 475 -12.33 10.51 -7.31
CA ALA A 475 -11.64 9.25 -6.98
C ALA A 475 -12.07 8.10 -7.92
N GLU A 476 -13.37 8.02 -8.25
CA GLU A 476 -13.93 7.07 -9.21
C GLU A 476 -13.34 7.28 -10.61
N THR A 477 -13.32 8.52 -11.11
CA THR A 477 -12.77 8.88 -12.42
C THR A 477 -11.30 8.45 -12.54
N TRP A 478 -10.48 8.75 -11.52
CA TRP A 478 -9.07 8.34 -11.51
C TRP A 478 -8.87 6.83 -11.36
N CYS A 479 -9.74 6.14 -10.60
CA CYS A 479 -9.71 4.69 -10.51
C CYS A 479 -10.02 4.03 -11.86
N GLN A 480 -11.06 4.49 -12.57
CA GLN A 480 -11.41 3.98 -13.91
C GLN A 480 -10.25 4.17 -14.89
N LEU A 481 -9.58 5.33 -14.84
CA LEU A 481 -8.39 5.59 -15.64
C LEU A 481 -7.23 4.64 -15.32
N ALA A 482 -7.04 4.27 -14.05
CA ALA A 482 -5.96 3.37 -13.65
C ALA A 482 -6.21 1.90 -14.03
N VAL A 483 -7.43 1.53 -14.42
CA VAL A 483 -7.79 0.19 -14.95
C VAL A 483 -7.77 0.17 -16.49
N HIS A 484 -7.26 1.23 -17.12
CA HIS A 484 -7.18 1.31 -18.58
C HIS A 484 -6.34 0.16 -19.19
N PRO A 485 -6.74 -0.45 -20.33
CA PRO A 485 -6.06 -1.61 -20.92
C PRO A 485 -4.56 -1.43 -21.18
N THR A 486 -4.13 -0.21 -21.52
CA THR A 486 -2.70 0.10 -21.74
C THR A 486 -1.83 -0.03 -20.48
N LEU A 487 -2.45 -0.08 -19.29
CA LEU A 487 -1.77 -0.19 -18.00
C LEU A 487 -1.82 -1.61 -17.40
N GLU A 488 -2.43 -2.57 -18.10
CA GLU A 488 -2.66 -3.94 -17.61
C GLU A 488 -1.36 -4.66 -17.18
N GLN A 489 -0.23 -4.33 -17.81
CA GLN A 489 1.10 -4.87 -17.50
C GLN A 489 1.59 -4.55 -16.08
N CYS A 490 0.91 -3.69 -15.31
CA CYS A 490 1.24 -3.45 -13.90
C CYS A 490 1.03 -4.66 -12.98
N GLY A 491 0.34 -5.69 -13.48
CA GLY A 491 0.07 -6.93 -12.78
C GLY A 491 -1.23 -6.94 -11.96
N PRO A 492 -1.79 -8.14 -11.71
CA PRO A 492 -3.14 -8.30 -11.17
C PRO A 492 -3.28 -7.78 -9.73
N HIS A 493 -2.21 -7.78 -8.94
CA HIS A 493 -2.25 -7.27 -7.56
C HIS A 493 -2.53 -5.76 -7.48
N ASN A 494 -1.94 -4.97 -8.39
CA ASN A 494 -2.13 -3.52 -8.42
C ASN A 494 -3.52 -3.16 -8.93
N ILE A 495 -3.99 -3.86 -9.96
CA ILE A 495 -5.37 -3.73 -10.47
C ILE A 495 -6.36 -4.07 -9.35
N ALA A 496 -6.17 -5.19 -8.64
CA ALA A 496 -7.01 -5.57 -7.50
C ALA A 496 -7.06 -4.52 -6.38
N LYS A 497 -5.99 -3.73 -6.18
CA LYS A 497 -5.96 -2.65 -5.20
C LYS A 497 -6.82 -1.46 -5.66
N ILE A 498 -6.71 -1.09 -6.94
CA ILE A 498 -7.49 -0.01 -7.56
C ILE A 498 -8.97 -0.38 -7.62
N THR A 499 -9.31 -1.57 -8.11
CA THR A 499 -10.70 -2.01 -8.24
C THR A 499 -11.41 -2.13 -6.88
N ARG A 500 -10.71 -2.57 -5.82
CA ARG A 500 -11.26 -2.51 -4.45
C ARG A 500 -11.52 -1.09 -3.97
N LYS A 501 -10.66 -0.14 -4.34
CA LYS A 501 -10.84 1.29 -4.00
C LYS A 501 -12.00 1.91 -4.78
N LEU A 502 -12.17 1.52 -6.04
CA LEU A 502 -13.33 1.86 -6.86
C LEU A 502 -14.61 1.30 -6.23
N LEU A 503 -14.63 0.02 -5.85
CA LEU A 503 -15.74 -0.62 -5.14
C LEU A 503 -16.09 0.14 -3.84
N LEU A 504 -15.10 0.57 -3.07
CA LEU A 504 -15.31 1.41 -1.88
C LEU A 504 -15.96 2.76 -2.19
N CYS A 505 -15.63 3.39 -3.33
CA CYS A 505 -16.26 4.65 -3.76
C CYS A 505 -17.77 4.43 -4.00
N HIS A 506 -18.13 3.39 -4.75
CA HIS A 506 -19.55 3.06 -5.01
C HIS A 506 -20.30 2.70 -3.72
N LEU A 507 -19.69 1.89 -2.84
CA LEU A 507 -20.29 1.54 -1.54
C LEU A 507 -20.52 2.76 -0.65
N GLN A 508 -19.62 3.75 -0.66
CA GLN A 508 -19.76 4.98 0.14
C GLN A 508 -20.80 5.95 -0.43
N ARG A 509 -21.01 5.93 -1.76
CA ARG A 509 -22.10 6.64 -2.44
C ARG A 509 -23.45 5.92 -2.37
N ASN A 510 -23.49 4.72 -1.76
CA ASN A 510 -24.65 3.83 -1.75
C ASN A 510 -25.13 3.41 -3.17
N ASN A 511 -24.22 3.37 -4.15
CA ASN A 511 -24.51 2.86 -5.49
C ASN A 511 -24.26 1.34 -5.52
N ILE A 512 -25.29 0.56 -5.17
CA ILE A 512 -25.22 -0.90 -5.04
C ILE A 512 -25.02 -1.59 -6.39
N ASP A 513 -25.71 -1.14 -7.43
CA ASP A 513 -25.63 -1.77 -8.76
C ASP A 513 -24.23 -1.60 -9.37
N GLY A 514 -23.68 -0.38 -9.32
CA GLY A 514 -22.30 -0.15 -9.77
C GLY A 514 -21.27 -0.94 -8.95
N ALA A 515 -21.48 -1.10 -7.65
CA ALA A 515 -20.63 -1.94 -6.81
C ALA A 515 -20.69 -3.43 -7.20
N LYS A 516 -21.87 -3.94 -7.60
CA LYS A 516 -22.02 -5.32 -8.11
C LYS A 516 -21.29 -5.50 -9.43
N GLU A 517 -21.48 -4.59 -10.38
CA GLU A 517 -20.80 -4.63 -11.69
C GLU A 517 -19.26 -4.69 -11.55
N ILE A 518 -18.71 -3.86 -10.64
CA ILE A 518 -17.27 -3.86 -10.35
C ILE A 518 -16.81 -5.17 -9.73
N LEU A 519 -17.59 -5.74 -8.81
CA LEU A 519 -17.24 -7.00 -8.19
C LEU A 519 -17.27 -8.13 -9.23
N ASP A 520 -18.26 -8.14 -10.11
CA ASP A 520 -18.42 -9.14 -11.17
C ASP A 520 -17.29 -9.05 -12.21
N SER A 521 -16.80 -7.86 -12.51
CA SER A 521 -15.66 -7.64 -13.41
C SER A 521 -14.31 -8.08 -12.83
N MET A 522 -14.21 -8.34 -11.53
CA MET A 522 -12.97 -8.83 -10.91
C MET A 522 -12.70 -10.30 -11.24
N SER A 523 -11.43 -10.67 -11.34
CA SER A 523 -11.02 -12.08 -11.48
C SER A 523 -11.39 -12.90 -10.24
N GLU A 524 -11.64 -14.20 -10.41
CA GLU A 524 -11.91 -15.12 -9.29
C GLU A 524 -10.79 -15.13 -8.24
N THR A 525 -9.53 -15.02 -8.68
CA THR A 525 -8.37 -14.89 -7.78
C THR A 525 -8.42 -13.62 -6.93
N THR A 526 -9.01 -12.54 -7.43
CA THR A 526 -9.15 -11.27 -6.70
C THR A 526 -10.36 -11.30 -5.78
N LYS A 527 -11.48 -11.88 -6.23
CA LYS A 527 -12.69 -12.10 -5.41
C LYS A 527 -12.39 -12.93 -4.18
N ASN A 528 -11.57 -13.97 -4.32
CA ASN A 528 -11.16 -14.87 -3.24
C ASN A 528 -10.08 -14.26 -2.31
N GLN A 529 -9.73 -12.98 -2.43
CA GLN A 529 -8.88 -12.31 -1.44
C GLN A 529 -9.72 -11.86 -0.24
N PRO A 530 -9.26 -12.02 1.02
CA PRO A 530 -10.05 -11.66 2.21
C PRO A 530 -10.54 -10.22 2.22
N ALA A 531 -9.71 -9.29 1.73
CA ALA A 531 -10.09 -7.88 1.63
C ALA A 531 -11.23 -7.64 0.63
N THR A 532 -11.29 -8.39 -0.47
CA THR A 532 -12.36 -8.29 -1.46
C THR A 532 -13.63 -8.97 -0.96
N MET A 533 -13.53 -10.16 -0.37
CA MET A 533 -14.66 -10.86 0.26
C MET A 533 -15.34 -10.00 1.33
N TYR A 534 -14.56 -9.25 2.12
CA TYR A 534 -15.13 -8.33 3.10
C TYR A 534 -15.89 -7.15 2.44
N LEU A 535 -15.43 -6.65 1.30
CA LEU A 535 -16.18 -5.64 0.53
C LEU A 535 -17.42 -6.24 -0.13
N ALA A 536 -17.34 -7.48 -0.60
CA ALA A 536 -18.46 -8.25 -1.12
C ALA A 536 -19.52 -8.49 -0.02
N TYR A 537 -19.10 -8.80 1.21
CA TYR A 537 -19.98 -8.85 2.38
C TYR A 537 -20.65 -7.50 2.68
N LYS A 538 -19.89 -6.40 2.63
CA LYS A 538 -20.44 -5.05 2.78
C LYS A 538 -21.47 -4.68 1.72
N LEU A 539 -21.29 -5.20 0.51
CA LEU A 539 -22.25 -5.05 -0.57
C LEU A 539 -23.51 -5.87 -0.26
N ALA A 540 -23.33 -7.14 0.10
CA ALA A 540 -24.38 -8.10 0.39
C ALA A 540 -25.34 -7.64 1.49
N ILE A 541 -24.83 -7.14 2.64
CA ILE A 541 -25.69 -6.61 3.71
C ILE A 541 -26.52 -5.41 3.22
N ARG A 542 -25.91 -4.49 2.45
CA ARG A 542 -26.64 -3.31 1.95
C ARG A 542 -27.65 -3.64 0.88
N SER A 543 -27.44 -4.71 0.11
CA SER A 543 -28.39 -5.20 -0.89
C SER A 543 -29.43 -6.17 -0.34
N GLY A 544 -29.33 -6.58 0.93
CA GLY A 544 -30.19 -7.62 1.52
C GLY A 544 -29.92 -9.04 1.00
N ASP A 545 -28.77 -9.29 0.38
CA ASP A 545 -28.41 -10.61 -0.16
C ASP A 545 -27.77 -11.47 0.94
N ARG A 546 -28.61 -12.25 1.62
CA ARG A 546 -28.23 -13.09 2.75
C ARG A 546 -27.29 -14.22 2.37
N ASP A 547 -27.56 -14.89 1.25
CA ASP A 547 -26.78 -16.03 0.79
C ASP A 547 -25.36 -15.62 0.38
N MET A 548 -25.22 -14.46 -0.24
CA MET A 548 -23.91 -13.89 -0.53
C MET A 548 -23.18 -13.48 0.76
N ALA A 549 -23.88 -12.86 1.72
CA ALA A 549 -23.28 -12.45 2.98
C ALA A 549 -22.76 -13.66 3.78
N SER A 550 -23.55 -14.73 3.87
CA SER A 550 -23.18 -15.99 4.53
C SER A 550 -21.96 -16.64 3.90
N ARG A 551 -21.96 -16.83 2.56
CA ARG A 551 -20.79 -17.36 1.83
C ARG A 551 -19.52 -16.53 2.05
N CYS A 552 -19.64 -15.21 2.13
CA CYS A 552 -18.51 -14.34 2.43
C CYS A 552 -17.99 -14.56 3.86
N ILE A 553 -18.87 -14.66 4.87
CA ILE A 553 -18.48 -14.94 6.25
C ILE A 553 -17.76 -16.30 6.34
N GLU A 554 -18.35 -17.35 5.76
CA GLU A 554 -17.77 -18.70 5.77
C GLU A 554 -16.38 -18.74 5.14
N SER A 555 -16.24 -18.09 3.98
CA SER A 555 -14.98 -18.01 3.25
C SER A 555 -13.94 -17.19 4.02
N ILE A 556 -14.29 -15.99 4.51
CA ILE A 556 -13.38 -15.20 5.36
C ILE A 556 -12.94 -16.05 6.56
N SER A 557 -13.88 -16.74 7.19
CA SER A 557 -13.64 -17.59 8.36
C SER A 557 -12.69 -18.76 8.07
N SER A 558 -12.69 -19.35 6.86
CA SER A 558 -11.74 -20.41 6.49
C SER A 558 -10.31 -19.89 6.25
N TYR A 559 -10.17 -18.70 5.66
CA TYR A 559 -8.86 -18.07 5.42
C TYR A 559 -8.25 -17.39 6.67
N SER A 560 -9.10 -16.94 7.60
CA SER A 560 -8.76 -16.01 8.70
C SER A 560 -8.34 -16.70 10.00
N ALA A 561 -8.00 -18.00 10.00
CA ALA A 561 -7.72 -18.77 11.23
C ALA A 561 -6.74 -18.12 12.24
N LYS A 562 -5.84 -17.22 11.78
CA LYS A 562 -4.86 -16.51 12.63
C LYS A 562 -5.12 -15.01 12.83
N ASP A 563 -5.92 -14.34 12.00
CA ASP A 563 -6.17 -12.88 12.10
C ASP A 563 -7.68 -12.59 12.04
N PRO A 564 -8.37 -12.37 13.17
CA PRO A 564 -9.82 -12.18 13.25
C PRO A 564 -10.31 -10.83 12.68
N LYS A 565 -9.42 -9.95 12.19
CA LYS A 565 -9.75 -8.56 11.86
C LYS A 565 -10.92 -8.42 10.88
N PHE A 566 -10.98 -9.24 9.84
CA PHE A 566 -12.06 -9.16 8.85
C PHE A 566 -13.39 -9.70 9.40
N LEU A 567 -13.38 -10.80 10.16
CA LEU A 567 -14.59 -11.30 10.83
C LEU A 567 -15.14 -10.31 11.85
N TYR A 568 -14.26 -9.68 12.64
CA TYR A 568 -14.65 -8.63 13.57
C TYR A 568 -15.24 -7.42 12.83
N ALA A 569 -14.64 -7.02 11.70
CA ALA A 569 -15.17 -5.95 10.87
C ALA A 569 -16.55 -6.29 10.29
N CYS A 570 -16.78 -7.56 9.89
CA CYS A 570 -18.10 -8.03 9.48
C CYS A 570 -19.14 -7.83 10.60
N CYS A 571 -18.81 -8.21 11.84
CA CYS A 571 -19.69 -8.02 13.00
C CYS A 571 -20.07 -6.54 13.20
N VAL A 572 -19.09 -5.64 13.13
CA VAL A 572 -19.30 -4.20 13.34
C VAL A 572 -20.18 -3.60 12.24
N ASP A 573 -19.95 -3.96 10.98
CA ASP A 573 -20.74 -3.41 9.88
C ASP A 573 -22.16 -3.98 9.81
N ALA A 574 -22.37 -5.26 10.16
CA ALA A 574 -23.71 -5.80 10.32
C ALA A 574 -24.49 -5.07 11.42
N GLN A 575 -23.85 -4.82 12.58
CA GLN A 575 -24.46 -4.02 13.66
C GLN A 575 -24.80 -2.60 13.22
N ARG A 576 -23.94 -1.93 12.44
CA ARG A 576 -24.20 -0.60 11.89
C ARG A 576 -25.37 -0.57 10.90
N CYS A 577 -25.51 -1.62 10.11
CA CYS A 577 -26.63 -1.76 9.18
C CYS A 577 -27.93 -2.24 9.85
N GLY A 578 -27.88 -2.59 11.15
CA GLY A 578 -29.03 -3.14 11.88
C GLY A 578 -29.33 -4.60 11.54
N ASP A 579 -28.46 -5.28 10.81
CA ASP A 579 -28.66 -6.68 10.41
C ASP A 579 -28.21 -7.63 11.53
N LYS A 580 -29.18 -8.05 12.34
CA LYS A 580 -28.95 -8.92 13.50
C LYS A 580 -28.50 -10.33 13.11
N LEU A 581 -29.05 -10.89 12.03
CA LEU A 581 -28.76 -12.27 11.63
C LEU A 581 -27.33 -12.39 11.08
N CYS A 582 -26.86 -11.42 10.28
CA CYS A 582 -25.49 -11.42 9.78
C CYS A 582 -24.48 -11.13 10.91
N ALA A 583 -24.86 -10.26 11.85
CA ALA A 583 -24.05 -10.02 13.05
C ALA A 583 -23.91 -11.29 13.89
N LEU A 584 -25.00 -12.05 14.05
CA LEU A 584 -25.02 -13.31 14.78
C LEU A 584 -24.13 -14.36 14.11
N GLU A 585 -24.30 -14.58 12.81
CA GLU A 585 -23.51 -15.53 12.04
C GLU A 585 -22.00 -15.21 12.10
N ALA A 586 -21.63 -13.94 11.89
CA ALA A 586 -20.24 -13.51 11.98
C ALA A 586 -19.64 -13.71 13.38
N LEU A 587 -20.41 -13.44 14.45
CA LEU A 587 -19.99 -13.66 15.83
C LEU A 587 -19.86 -15.16 16.16
N THR A 588 -20.75 -16.01 15.65
CA THR A 588 -20.68 -17.46 15.80
C THR A 588 -19.43 -18.02 15.13
N HIS A 589 -19.12 -17.58 13.91
CA HIS A 589 -17.86 -17.97 13.25
C HIS A 589 -16.62 -17.49 13.99
N LEU A 590 -16.66 -16.28 14.56
CA LEU A 590 -15.60 -15.74 15.40
C LEU A 590 -15.43 -16.57 16.69
N ALA A 591 -16.53 -17.03 17.29
CA ALA A 591 -16.55 -17.88 18.48
C ALA A 591 -16.08 -19.32 18.20
N ASN A 592 -16.37 -19.90 17.04
CA ASN A 592 -16.10 -21.32 16.79
C ASN A 592 -14.72 -21.60 16.18
N LYS A 593 -14.18 -20.69 15.37
CA LYS A 593 -12.96 -20.97 14.58
C LYS A 593 -11.66 -20.40 15.15
N HIS A 594 -11.72 -19.55 16.17
CA HIS A 594 -10.52 -19.06 16.84
C HIS A 594 -10.24 -19.91 18.08
N GLU A 595 -9.06 -20.52 18.12
CA GLU A 595 -8.51 -21.03 19.37
C GLU A 595 -8.28 -19.83 20.29
N PHE A 596 -9.15 -19.66 21.28
CA PHE A 596 -8.97 -18.67 22.33
C PHE A 596 -7.80 -19.06 23.19
N SER A 597 -6.62 -18.66 22.72
CA SER A 597 -5.40 -18.69 23.51
C SER A 597 -5.45 -17.52 24.51
N PRO A 598 -4.84 -17.68 25.69
CA PRO A 598 -4.63 -16.62 26.68
C PRO A 598 -4.00 -15.33 26.12
N THR A 599 -3.33 -15.44 24.97
CA THR A 599 -2.57 -14.42 24.25
C THR A 599 -3.40 -13.67 23.19
N GLY A 600 -4.69 -13.99 23.03
CA GLY A 600 -5.57 -13.37 22.04
C GLY A 600 -6.07 -11.98 22.46
N SER A 601 -6.21 -11.06 21.50
CA SER A 601 -6.71 -9.70 21.74
C SER A 601 -8.22 -9.61 22.07
N ILE A 602 -8.96 -10.72 21.94
CA ILE A 602 -10.42 -10.78 22.11
C ILE A 602 -10.76 -11.42 23.46
N HIS A 603 -11.47 -10.69 24.31
CA HIS A 603 -11.97 -11.20 25.58
C HIS A 603 -13.16 -12.15 25.37
N LEU A 604 -12.89 -13.46 25.38
CA LEU A 604 -13.85 -14.53 25.08
C LEU A 604 -15.15 -14.48 25.90
N PRO A 605 -15.14 -14.30 27.24
CA PRO A 605 -16.40 -14.23 28.00
C PRO A 605 -17.29 -13.08 27.50
N ALA A 606 -16.70 -11.92 27.19
CA ALA A 606 -17.47 -10.79 26.67
C ALA A 606 -18.06 -11.07 25.28
N LEU A 607 -17.33 -11.78 24.42
CA LEU A 607 -17.81 -12.23 23.12
C LEU A 607 -19.04 -13.15 23.27
N LEU A 608 -18.95 -14.16 24.14
CA LEU A 608 -20.05 -15.11 24.40
C LEU A 608 -21.27 -14.40 25.03
N ARG A 609 -21.06 -13.42 25.91
CA ARG A 609 -22.15 -12.58 26.44
C ARG A 609 -22.86 -11.80 25.34
N VAL A 610 -22.11 -11.21 24.41
CA VAL A 610 -22.68 -10.48 23.27
C VAL A 610 -23.45 -11.43 22.37
N LEU A 611 -22.90 -12.61 22.09
CA LEU A 611 -23.54 -13.65 21.29
C LEU A 611 -24.88 -14.10 21.89
N ILE A 612 -24.90 -14.43 23.20
CA ILE A 612 -26.13 -14.81 23.92
C ILE A 612 -27.16 -13.68 23.88
N ARG A 613 -26.75 -12.44 24.15
CA ARG A 613 -27.66 -11.29 24.12
C ARG A 613 -28.26 -11.06 22.73
N LEU A 614 -27.43 -11.21 21.69
CA LEU A 614 -27.89 -11.06 20.31
C LEU A 614 -28.83 -12.21 19.92
N GLN A 615 -28.50 -13.45 20.29
CA GLN A 615 -29.33 -14.63 20.07
C GLN A 615 -30.72 -14.46 20.71
N VAL A 616 -30.76 -14.03 21.97
CA VAL A 616 -32.03 -13.73 22.67
C VAL A 616 -32.77 -12.57 22.00
N SER A 617 -32.06 -11.54 21.53
CA SER A 617 -32.66 -10.41 20.79
C SER A 617 -33.28 -10.83 19.47
N VAL A 618 -32.64 -11.76 18.74
CA VAL A 618 -33.17 -12.35 17.49
C VAL A 618 -34.39 -13.22 17.79
N LEU A 619 -34.31 -14.08 18.82
CA LEU A 619 -35.37 -15.01 19.21
C LEU A 619 -36.71 -14.31 19.51
N TYR A 620 -36.65 -13.11 20.08
CA TYR A 620 -37.83 -12.32 20.45
C TYR A 620 -38.03 -11.07 19.58
N ASP A 621 -37.38 -10.98 18.42
CA ASP A 621 -37.61 -9.88 17.49
C ASP A 621 -38.94 -10.07 16.74
N PRO A 622 -39.92 -9.15 16.87
CA PRO A 622 -41.17 -9.25 16.13
C PRO A 622 -40.98 -9.20 14.60
N GLN A 623 -39.93 -8.55 14.11
CA GLN A 623 -39.67 -8.37 12.67
C GLN A 623 -39.15 -9.65 12.00
N LEU A 624 -38.52 -10.55 12.75
CA LEU A 624 -37.93 -11.80 12.26
C LEU A 624 -38.84 -13.01 12.48
N LYS A 625 -40.07 -12.77 12.95
CA LYS A 625 -41.02 -13.84 13.28
C LYS A 625 -41.51 -14.53 12.00
N GLY A 626 -41.09 -15.78 11.82
CA GLY A 626 -41.43 -16.61 10.65
C GLY A 626 -40.32 -16.71 9.60
N GLU A 627 -39.30 -15.84 9.65
CA GLU A 627 -38.10 -15.96 8.82
C GLU A 627 -37.10 -16.98 9.40
N VAL A 628 -37.12 -17.14 10.73
CA VAL A 628 -36.20 -18.02 11.44
C VAL A 628 -36.99 -19.06 12.23
N ASP A 629 -36.52 -20.31 12.21
CA ASP A 629 -37.10 -21.38 13.02
C ASP A 629 -36.82 -21.15 14.51
N HIS A 630 -37.88 -20.99 15.31
CA HIS A 630 -37.79 -20.73 16.74
C HIS A 630 -37.03 -21.86 17.46
N ASN A 631 -37.29 -23.12 17.08
CA ASN A 631 -36.66 -24.28 17.69
C ASN A 631 -35.15 -24.34 17.40
N SER A 632 -34.75 -24.10 16.15
CA SER A 632 -33.34 -23.97 15.78
C SER A 632 -32.64 -22.89 16.60
N GLN A 633 -33.24 -21.71 16.76
CA GLN A 633 -32.62 -20.61 17.50
C GLN A 633 -32.46 -20.90 19.00
N VAL A 634 -33.40 -21.62 19.61
CA VAL A 634 -33.27 -22.09 20.99
C VAL A 634 -32.16 -23.15 21.09
N ASN A 635 -32.07 -24.06 20.12
CA ASN A 635 -30.99 -25.05 20.07
C ASN A 635 -29.61 -24.38 19.93
N ASP A 636 -29.47 -23.36 19.09
CA ASP A 636 -28.24 -22.58 18.95
C ASP A 636 -27.87 -21.89 20.26
N LEU A 637 -28.86 -21.34 20.97
CA LEU A 637 -28.66 -20.76 22.30
C LEU A 637 -28.16 -21.80 23.32
N CYS A 638 -28.76 -22.98 23.35
CA CYS A 638 -28.30 -24.11 24.16
C CYS A 638 -26.85 -24.50 23.84
N GLN A 639 -26.49 -24.60 22.54
CA GLN A 639 -25.13 -24.91 22.11
C GLN A 639 -24.11 -23.86 22.56
N ILE A 640 -24.47 -22.58 22.57
CA ILE A 640 -23.58 -21.51 23.08
C ILE A 640 -23.30 -21.73 24.58
N PHE A 641 -24.32 -22.06 25.38
CA PHE A 641 -24.13 -22.37 26.81
C PHE A 641 -23.34 -23.66 27.04
N ASP A 642 -23.55 -24.71 26.24
CA ASP A 642 -22.73 -25.93 26.28
C ASP A 642 -21.27 -25.62 25.91
N GLY A 643 -21.04 -24.72 24.96
CA GLY A 643 -19.72 -24.18 24.63
C GLY A 643 -19.06 -23.45 25.80
N VAL A 644 -19.81 -22.61 26.53
CA VAL A 644 -19.34 -21.96 27.77
C VAL A 644 -18.90 -23.02 28.79
N VAL A 645 -19.71 -24.06 28.99
CA VAL A 645 -19.40 -25.15 29.94
C VAL A 645 -18.13 -25.88 29.55
N SER A 646 -17.98 -26.24 28.27
CA SER A 646 -16.77 -26.88 27.75
C SER A 646 -15.52 -26.02 27.98
N LEU A 647 -15.63 -24.70 27.78
CA LEU A 647 -14.53 -23.76 28.03
C LEU A 647 -14.19 -23.62 29.53
N LEU A 648 -15.18 -23.66 30.42
CA LEU A 648 -14.98 -23.66 31.87
C LEU A 648 -14.26 -24.92 32.34
N GLN A 649 -14.60 -26.09 31.79
CA GLN A 649 -13.94 -27.37 32.10
C GLN A 649 -12.46 -27.38 31.70
N ARG A 650 -12.06 -26.58 30.71
CA ARG A 650 -10.67 -26.43 30.28
C ARG A 650 -9.82 -25.55 31.21
N ASP A 651 -10.42 -24.89 32.22
CA ASP A 651 -9.78 -23.96 33.18
C ASP A 651 -8.78 -22.98 32.52
N LEU A 652 -9.22 -22.32 31.45
CA LEU A 652 -8.38 -21.39 30.70
C LEU A 652 -7.95 -20.20 31.58
N ARG A 653 -6.65 -19.86 31.52
CA ARG A 653 -6.03 -18.78 32.30
C ARG A 653 -5.36 -17.77 31.40
N ASP A 654 -5.38 -16.51 31.76
CA ASP A 654 -4.67 -15.45 31.04
C ASP A 654 -3.14 -15.53 31.24
N GLU A 655 -2.39 -14.64 30.56
CA GLU A 655 -0.92 -14.54 30.69
C GLU A 655 -0.45 -14.24 32.13
N ARG A 656 -1.33 -13.71 32.99
CA ARG A 656 -1.08 -13.39 34.39
C ARG A 656 -1.44 -14.55 35.33
N GLY A 657 -1.92 -15.67 34.78
CA GLY A 657 -2.36 -16.85 35.52
C GLY A 657 -3.75 -16.73 36.16
N ALA A 658 -4.46 -15.63 35.92
CA ALA A 658 -5.83 -15.43 36.38
C ALA A 658 -6.81 -16.21 35.50
N LYS A 659 -7.90 -16.69 36.09
CA LYS A 659 -8.94 -17.41 35.34
C LYS A 659 -9.58 -16.46 34.31
N LEU A 660 -9.72 -16.93 33.07
CA LEU A 660 -10.37 -16.19 32.00
C LEU A 660 -11.84 -15.88 32.34
N PHE A 661 -12.52 -16.81 33.01
CA PHE A 661 -13.86 -16.62 33.55
C PHE A 661 -13.76 -16.24 35.03
N SER A 662 -13.95 -14.95 35.33
CA SER A 662 -14.01 -14.44 36.70
C SER A 662 -15.32 -14.85 37.39
N VAL A 663 -15.40 -14.64 38.71
CA VAL A 663 -16.64 -14.85 39.48
C VAL A 663 -17.80 -14.00 38.93
N ASP A 664 -17.53 -12.77 38.47
CA ASP A 664 -18.54 -11.91 37.83
C ASP A 664 -19.07 -12.50 36.53
N GLU A 665 -18.19 -13.11 35.72
CA GLU A 665 -18.61 -13.78 34.49
C GLU A 665 -19.42 -15.05 34.82
N LEU A 666 -19.00 -15.86 35.79
CA LEU A 666 -19.78 -17.02 36.27
C LEU A 666 -21.17 -16.59 36.77
N ASN A 667 -21.25 -15.50 37.54
CA ASN A 667 -22.50 -14.91 38.01
C ASN A 667 -23.41 -14.52 36.84
N TRP A 668 -22.85 -13.90 35.81
CA TRP A 668 -23.60 -13.52 34.63
C TRP A 668 -24.14 -14.75 33.88
N PHE A 669 -23.31 -15.72 33.53
CA PHE A 669 -23.75 -16.90 32.76
C PHE A 669 -24.72 -17.76 33.55
N CYS A 670 -24.44 -18.03 34.83
CA CYS A 670 -25.32 -18.80 35.71
C CYS A 670 -26.71 -18.16 35.84
N ARG A 671 -26.77 -16.84 36.12
CA ARG A 671 -28.04 -16.14 36.26
C ARG A 671 -28.84 -16.13 34.97
N ASN A 672 -28.19 -15.96 33.82
CA ASN A 672 -28.89 -15.97 32.52
C ASN A 672 -29.38 -17.38 32.15
N ALA A 673 -28.57 -18.42 32.34
CA ALA A 673 -29.01 -19.81 32.10
C ALA A 673 -30.22 -20.17 32.97
N TYR A 674 -30.15 -19.86 34.28
CA TYR A 674 -31.25 -20.09 35.22
C TYR A 674 -32.52 -19.33 34.83
N ASN A 675 -32.41 -18.02 34.59
CA ASN A 675 -33.57 -17.18 34.26
C ASN A 675 -34.20 -17.54 32.92
N LEU A 676 -33.39 -17.90 31.91
CA LEU A 676 -33.89 -18.34 30.61
C LEU A 676 -34.66 -19.66 30.74
N GLY A 677 -34.09 -20.65 31.43
CA GLY A 677 -34.77 -21.92 31.68
C GLY A 677 -36.08 -21.74 32.45
N LEU A 678 -36.07 -20.92 33.51
CA LEU A 678 -37.25 -20.65 34.32
C LEU A 678 -38.36 -19.93 33.52
N LYS A 679 -38.00 -18.90 32.76
CA LYS A 679 -38.96 -18.09 31.99
C LYS A 679 -39.64 -18.88 30.86
N HIS A 680 -38.97 -19.91 30.33
CA HIS A 680 -39.39 -20.61 29.12
C HIS A 680 -39.67 -22.11 29.33
N THR A 681 -39.90 -22.51 30.59
CA THR A 681 -40.24 -23.90 30.95
C THR A 681 -41.52 -24.40 30.26
N ASP A 682 -42.47 -23.51 29.99
CA ASP A 682 -43.77 -23.81 29.40
C ASP A 682 -43.80 -23.76 27.86
N CYS A 683 -42.84 -23.06 27.24
CA CYS A 683 -42.85 -22.81 25.80
C CYS A 683 -41.69 -23.45 25.03
N TRP A 684 -40.61 -23.86 25.70
CA TRP A 684 -39.49 -24.58 25.05
C TRP A 684 -39.69 -26.09 25.09
N GLU A 685 -39.03 -26.79 24.18
CA GLU A 685 -39.01 -28.25 24.21
C GLU A 685 -38.28 -28.76 25.46
N LEU A 686 -38.75 -29.86 26.05
CA LEU A 686 -38.18 -30.40 27.28
C LEU A 686 -36.67 -30.67 27.17
N ARG A 687 -36.18 -31.11 26.01
CA ARG A 687 -34.74 -31.34 25.77
C ARG A 687 -33.92 -30.05 25.86
N GLN A 688 -34.45 -28.93 25.39
CA GLN A 688 -33.82 -27.60 25.46
C GLN A 688 -33.80 -27.07 26.90
N VAL A 689 -34.93 -27.22 27.62
CA VAL A 689 -35.04 -26.87 29.05
C VAL A 689 -34.04 -27.67 29.89
N ILE A 690 -33.88 -28.97 29.61
CA ILE A 690 -32.88 -29.81 30.28
C ILE A 690 -31.46 -29.33 29.97
N SER A 691 -31.14 -29.01 28.71
CA SER A 691 -29.81 -28.51 28.32
C SER A 691 -29.44 -27.23 29.08
N ILE A 692 -30.32 -26.23 29.11
CA ILE A 692 -29.99 -24.94 29.76
C ILE A 692 -29.82 -25.06 31.27
N PHE A 693 -30.64 -25.89 31.94
CA PHE A 693 -30.47 -26.13 33.38
C PHE A 693 -29.24 -26.98 33.69
N ARG A 694 -28.87 -27.95 32.83
CA ARG A 694 -27.61 -28.69 32.96
C ARG A 694 -26.41 -27.76 32.82
N ALA A 695 -26.44 -26.84 31.86
CA ALA A 695 -25.41 -25.83 31.72
C ALA A 695 -25.32 -24.96 32.99
N CYS A 696 -26.46 -24.55 33.56
CA CYS A 696 -26.48 -23.81 34.82
C CYS A 696 -25.82 -24.59 35.99
N ILE A 697 -26.16 -25.87 36.17
CA ILE A 697 -25.54 -26.71 37.21
C ILE A 697 -24.04 -26.85 37.00
N SER A 698 -23.60 -27.06 35.75
CA SER A 698 -22.17 -27.17 35.46
C SER A 698 -21.43 -25.86 35.69
N ILE A 699 -22.04 -24.70 35.39
CA ILE A 699 -21.42 -23.40 35.73
C ILE A 699 -21.31 -23.24 37.25
N ILE A 700 -22.32 -23.66 38.03
CA ILE A 700 -22.31 -23.61 39.50
C ILE A 700 -21.11 -24.41 40.07
N SER A 701 -20.76 -25.56 39.49
CA SER A 701 -19.65 -26.38 39.99
C SER A 701 -18.26 -25.76 39.80
N HIS A 702 -18.12 -24.67 39.02
CA HIS A 702 -16.85 -24.00 38.75
C HIS A 702 -16.61 -22.75 39.61
N TYR A 703 -17.53 -22.40 40.50
CA TYR A 703 -17.34 -21.33 41.47
C TYR A 703 -16.23 -21.66 42.48
N PRO A 704 -15.50 -20.66 42.98
CA PRO A 704 -14.44 -20.88 43.95
C PRO A 704 -15.03 -21.24 45.33
N LYS A 705 -14.23 -21.90 46.19
CA LYS A 705 -14.69 -22.45 47.48
C LYS A 705 -14.76 -21.42 48.62
N ASP A 706 -14.22 -20.23 48.40
CA ASP A 706 -14.09 -19.13 49.36
C ASP A 706 -15.23 -18.09 49.25
N LEU A 707 -16.35 -18.47 48.65
CA LEU A 707 -17.56 -17.63 48.57
C LEU A 707 -18.13 -17.30 49.96
N SER A 708 -18.85 -16.18 50.05
CA SER A 708 -19.61 -15.85 51.26
C SER A 708 -20.72 -16.88 51.51
N ALA A 709 -21.10 -17.08 52.77
CA ALA A 709 -22.15 -18.04 53.14
C ALA A 709 -23.49 -17.76 52.44
N GLN A 710 -23.80 -16.48 52.19
CA GLN A 710 -25.00 -16.07 51.47
C GLN A 710 -24.94 -16.42 49.98
N GLU A 711 -23.83 -16.11 49.29
CA GLU A 711 -23.67 -16.44 47.86
C GLU A 711 -23.65 -17.96 47.64
N ALA A 712 -22.97 -18.70 48.51
CA ALA A 712 -23.01 -20.16 48.50
C ALA A 712 -24.45 -20.68 48.74
N GLY A 713 -25.19 -20.03 49.65
CA GLY A 713 -26.64 -20.15 49.86
C GLY A 713 -27.47 -20.10 48.58
N ASP A 714 -27.39 -18.97 47.89
CA ASP A 714 -28.18 -18.72 46.69
C ASP A 714 -27.83 -19.69 45.55
N LEU A 715 -26.54 -20.03 45.39
CA LEU A 715 -26.08 -20.92 44.33
C LEU A 715 -26.59 -22.34 44.48
N SER A 716 -26.56 -22.92 45.69
CA SER A 716 -27.11 -24.27 45.84
C SER A 716 -28.63 -24.31 45.86
N LEU A 717 -29.34 -23.27 46.31
CA LEU A 717 -30.79 -23.18 46.08
C LEU A 717 -31.13 -23.19 44.59
N ARG A 718 -30.37 -22.45 43.75
CA ARG A 718 -30.50 -22.55 42.29
C ARG A 718 -30.19 -23.95 41.78
N GLY A 719 -29.13 -24.59 42.29
CA GLY A 719 -28.75 -25.96 41.93
C GLY A 719 -29.83 -26.99 42.26
N ILE A 720 -30.42 -26.93 43.46
CA ILE A 720 -31.56 -27.74 43.91
C ILE A 720 -32.72 -27.55 42.92
N PHE A 721 -33.10 -26.31 42.62
CA PHE A 721 -34.18 -26.05 41.67
C PHE A 721 -33.89 -26.59 40.26
N CYS A 722 -32.67 -26.38 39.74
CA CYS A 722 -32.28 -26.94 38.44
C CYS A 722 -32.39 -28.47 38.42
N ASN A 723 -31.92 -29.17 39.47
CA ASN A 723 -32.04 -30.63 39.58
C ASN A 723 -33.50 -31.08 39.61
N PHE A 724 -34.37 -30.37 40.33
CA PHE A 724 -35.81 -30.64 40.34
C PHE A 724 -36.44 -30.50 38.95
N MET A 725 -36.14 -29.40 38.24
CA MET A 725 -36.66 -29.15 36.90
C MET A 725 -36.17 -30.18 35.88
N ILE A 726 -34.88 -30.51 35.91
CA ILE A 726 -34.30 -31.52 35.00
C ILE A 726 -34.90 -32.90 35.28
N ALA A 727 -34.99 -33.32 36.55
CA ALA A 727 -35.56 -34.61 36.91
C ALA A 727 -37.02 -34.72 36.44
N THR A 728 -37.84 -33.68 36.70
CA THR A 728 -39.24 -33.65 36.27
C THR A 728 -39.38 -33.71 34.75
N ALA A 729 -38.57 -32.95 34.01
CA ALA A 729 -38.57 -32.95 32.55
C ALA A 729 -38.11 -34.29 31.96
N LEU A 730 -37.10 -34.93 32.54
CA LEU A 730 -36.61 -36.25 32.12
C LEU A 730 -37.67 -37.35 32.33
N ILE A 731 -38.43 -37.29 33.43
CA ILE A 731 -39.53 -38.22 33.69
C ILE A 731 -40.66 -38.02 32.68
N ALA A 732 -41.02 -36.77 32.38
CA ALA A 732 -41.99 -36.47 31.34
C ALA A 732 -41.55 -37.01 29.97
N LEU A 733 -40.27 -36.80 29.60
CA LEU A 733 -39.69 -37.38 28.38
C LEU A 733 -39.74 -38.90 28.39
N ALA A 734 -39.32 -39.55 29.48
CA ALA A 734 -39.31 -41.00 29.60
C ALA A 734 -40.71 -41.61 29.43
N ARG A 735 -41.76 -40.97 29.97
CA ARG A 735 -43.16 -41.40 29.83
C ARG A 735 -43.69 -41.26 28.40
N SER A 736 -43.17 -40.30 27.64
CA SER A 736 -43.57 -40.05 26.23
C SER A 736 -42.70 -40.79 25.20
N GLU A 737 -41.63 -41.45 25.63
CA GLU A 737 -40.63 -42.05 24.73
C GLU A 737 -41.05 -43.47 24.34
N ASP A 738 -41.12 -43.73 23.03
CA ASP A 738 -41.45 -45.05 22.47
C ASP A 738 -40.22 -45.98 22.46
N ASN A 739 -39.02 -45.39 22.33
CA ASN A 739 -37.79 -46.16 22.34
C ASN A 739 -37.42 -46.57 23.78
N VAL A 740 -37.48 -47.88 24.05
CA VAL A 740 -37.20 -48.45 25.37
C VAL A 740 -35.80 -48.09 25.88
N GLU A 741 -34.77 -48.08 25.04
CA GLU A 741 -33.42 -47.74 25.47
C GLU A 741 -33.32 -46.26 25.87
N ALA A 742 -33.83 -45.35 25.04
CA ALA A 742 -33.86 -43.92 25.34
C ALA A 742 -34.68 -43.62 26.59
N GLN A 743 -35.82 -44.29 26.75
CA GLN A 743 -36.66 -44.22 27.95
C GLN A 743 -35.87 -44.60 29.21
N LEU A 744 -35.18 -45.74 29.19
CA LEU A 744 -34.38 -46.20 30.34
C LEU A 744 -33.22 -45.24 30.64
N GLN A 745 -32.57 -44.66 29.62
CA GLN A 745 -31.54 -43.64 29.81
C GLN A 745 -32.10 -42.36 30.45
N HIS A 746 -33.30 -41.93 30.06
CA HIS A 746 -33.97 -40.79 30.69
C HIS A 746 -34.28 -41.06 32.17
N TYR A 747 -34.78 -42.26 32.51
CA TYR A 747 -34.97 -42.67 33.90
C TYR A 747 -33.66 -42.69 34.69
N LEU A 748 -32.58 -43.29 34.15
CA LEU A 748 -31.26 -43.30 34.82
C LEU A 748 -30.75 -41.88 35.11
N SER A 749 -30.85 -40.98 34.13
CA SER A 749 -30.43 -39.60 34.31
C SER A 749 -31.32 -38.86 35.32
N ALA A 750 -32.63 -39.13 35.36
CA ALA A 750 -33.54 -38.53 36.33
C ALA A 750 -33.15 -38.93 37.76
N ARG A 751 -32.90 -40.23 38.01
CA ARG A 751 -32.46 -40.73 39.33
C ARG A 751 -31.19 -40.06 39.82
N SER A 752 -30.23 -39.81 38.92
CA SER A 752 -28.99 -39.08 39.25
C SER A 752 -29.28 -37.64 39.74
N HIS A 753 -30.15 -36.91 39.04
CA HIS A 753 -30.55 -35.56 39.44
C HIS A 753 -31.39 -35.53 40.72
N ILE A 754 -32.25 -36.53 40.95
CA ILE A 754 -33.01 -36.66 42.20
C ILE A 754 -32.08 -36.89 43.38
N LYS A 755 -31.08 -37.76 43.22
CA LYS A 755 -30.04 -37.96 44.24
C LYS A 755 -29.25 -36.69 44.51
N ALA A 756 -28.87 -35.94 43.48
CA ALA A 756 -28.17 -34.67 43.65
C ALA A 756 -29.03 -33.59 44.36
N PHE A 757 -30.34 -33.54 44.06
CA PHE A 757 -31.28 -32.67 44.79
C PHE A 757 -31.31 -33.02 46.27
N ASP A 758 -31.36 -34.32 46.57
CA ASP A 758 -31.44 -34.85 47.92
C ASP A 758 -30.18 -34.58 48.76
N GLU A 759 -29.00 -34.92 48.22
CA GLU A 759 -27.73 -34.68 48.91
C GLU A 759 -27.55 -33.20 49.26
N GLU A 760 -27.99 -32.29 48.38
CA GLU A 760 -27.90 -30.85 48.59
C GLU A 760 -29.01 -30.32 49.52
N LEU A 761 -30.16 -30.97 49.61
CA LEU A 761 -31.19 -30.63 50.59
C LEU A 761 -30.72 -30.99 52.01
N GLU A 762 -30.10 -32.15 52.18
CA GLU A 762 -29.60 -32.64 53.47
C GLU A 762 -28.52 -31.73 54.07
N THR A 763 -27.63 -31.17 53.24
CA THR A 763 -26.61 -30.20 53.71
C THR A 763 -27.22 -28.87 54.19
N ARG A 764 -28.48 -28.60 53.83
CA ARG A 764 -29.18 -27.32 54.05
C ARG A 764 -30.23 -27.34 55.15
N LEU A 765 -30.56 -28.51 55.71
CA LEU A 765 -31.66 -28.67 56.67
C LEU A 765 -31.60 -27.71 57.88
N GLY A 766 -30.41 -27.27 58.29
CA GLY A 766 -30.21 -26.35 59.41
C GLY A 766 -30.08 -24.86 59.06
N SER A 767 -30.06 -24.49 57.78
CA SER A 767 -29.80 -23.11 57.32
C SER A 767 -30.97 -22.43 56.62
N LEU A 768 -32.04 -23.17 56.30
CA LEU A 768 -33.23 -22.65 55.64
C LEU A 768 -34.32 -22.23 56.62
N ASP A 769 -35.14 -21.27 56.22
CA ASP A 769 -36.38 -20.92 56.93
C ASP A 769 -37.46 -22.01 56.75
N GLU A 770 -38.47 -22.01 57.62
CA GLU A 770 -39.51 -23.04 57.63
C GLU A 770 -40.32 -23.09 56.32
N GLU A 771 -40.57 -21.96 55.65
CA GLU A 771 -41.34 -21.91 54.42
C GLU A 771 -40.56 -22.53 53.25
N SER A 772 -39.30 -22.12 53.06
CA SER A 772 -38.41 -22.68 52.04
C SER A 772 -38.19 -24.18 52.24
N LEU A 773 -37.99 -24.62 53.49
CA LEU A 773 -37.80 -26.02 53.82
C LEU A 773 -39.07 -26.84 53.58
N HIS A 774 -40.26 -26.29 53.86
CA HIS A 774 -41.53 -26.93 53.52
C HIS A 774 -41.68 -27.11 52.00
N ASP A 775 -41.40 -26.07 51.22
CA ASP A 775 -41.47 -26.11 49.75
C ASP A 775 -40.53 -27.16 49.15
N LEU A 776 -39.27 -27.22 49.62
CA LEU A 776 -38.31 -28.23 49.17
C LEU A 776 -38.69 -29.64 49.58
N ARG A 777 -39.31 -29.83 50.75
CA ARG A 777 -39.87 -31.14 51.16
C ARG A 777 -41.03 -31.57 50.29
N CYS A 778 -41.92 -30.66 49.88
CA CYS A 778 -42.99 -30.96 48.92
C CYS A 778 -42.41 -31.39 47.56
N LYS A 779 -41.38 -30.67 47.07
CA LYS A 779 -40.66 -31.04 45.84
C LYS A 779 -39.98 -32.39 45.96
N MET A 780 -39.29 -32.66 47.08
CA MET A 780 -38.69 -33.96 47.37
C MET A 780 -39.74 -35.07 47.32
N SER A 781 -40.90 -34.85 47.93
CA SER A 781 -42.00 -35.83 47.93
C SER A 781 -42.41 -36.25 46.52
N ALA A 782 -42.57 -35.27 45.61
CA ALA A 782 -42.85 -35.54 44.20
C ALA A 782 -41.69 -36.27 43.50
N LEU A 783 -40.45 -35.86 43.74
CA LEU A 783 -39.27 -36.52 43.17
C LEU A 783 -39.11 -37.96 43.64
N LEU A 784 -39.49 -38.29 44.88
CA LEU A 784 -39.42 -39.67 45.38
C LEU A 784 -40.43 -40.58 44.65
N VAL A 785 -41.62 -40.08 44.28
CA VAL A 785 -42.54 -40.84 43.41
C VAL A 785 -41.88 -41.11 42.05
N PHE A 786 -41.22 -40.10 41.48
CA PHE A 786 -40.51 -40.25 40.21
C PHE A 786 -39.30 -41.18 40.29
N ASP A 787 -38.53 -41.15 41.38
CA ASP A 787 -37.42 -42.06 41.63
C ASP A 787 -37.92 -43.50 41.77
N PHE A 788 -39.05 -43.68 42.44
CA PHE A 788 -39.70 -44.99 42.59
C PHE A 788 -40.18 -45.55 41.25
N GLU A 789 -40.85 -44.72 40.44
CA GLU A 789 -41.25 -45.09 39.07
C GLU A 789 -40.04 -45.41 38.19
N ALA A 790 -38.98 -44.60 38.25
CA ALA A 790 -37.74 -44.84 37.52
C ALA A 790 -37.09 -46.17 37.94
N ALA A 791 -37.04 -46.47 39.25
CA ALA A 791 -36.52 -47.73 39.77
C ALA A 791 -37.33 -48.94 39.27
N VAL A 792 -38.67 -48.83 39.24
CA VAL A 792 -39.55 -49.86 38.67
C VAL A 792 -39.27 -50.07 37.19
N SER A 793 -39.20 -49.01 36.40
CA SER A 793 -38.94 -49.08 34.96
C SER A 793 -37.56 -49.68 34.65
N LEU A 794 -36.56 -49.37 35.47
CA LEU A 794 -35.19 -49.90 35.37
C LEU A 794 -35.04 -51.32 35.94
N LYS A 795 -36.07 -51.86 36.59
CA LYS A 795 -36.03 -53.14 37.32
C LYS A 795 -35.01 -53.15 38.48
N ASN A 796 -34.72 -51.98 39.05
CA ASN A 796 -33.87 -51.81 40.24
C ASN A 796 -34.69 -52.07 41.50
N TRP A 797 -35.09 -53.33 41.68
CA TRP A 797 -36.01 -53.79 42.73
C TRP A 797 -35.53 -53.51 44.15
N ASP A 798 -34.22 -53.61 44.40
CA ASP A 798 -33.60 -53.44 45.71
C ASP A 798 -33.78 -52.02 46.28
N ASP A 799 -33.92 -51.02 45.40
CA ASP A 799 -34.05 -49.61 45.78
C ASP A 799 -35.47 -49.25 46.24
N MET A 800 -36.50 -49.99 45.81
CA MET A 800 -37.90 -49.60 46.03
C MET A 800 -38.25 -49.45 47.51
N ALA A 801 -37.86 -50.42 48.35
CA ALA A 801 -38.09 -50.36 49.78
C ALA A 801 -37.28 -49.23 50.47
N THR A 802 -36.14 -48.84 49.90
CA THR A 802 -35.31 -47.74 50.38
C THR A 802 -35.96 -46.39 50.07
N ILE A 803 -36.42 -46.19 48.85
CA ILE A 803 -37.13 -44.98 48.41
C ILE A 803 -38.42 -44.79 49.22
N ALA A 804 -39.21 -45.87 49.40
CA ALA A 804 -40.44 -45.82 50.20
C ALA A 804 -40.17 -45.41 51.67
N ARG A 805 -39.11 -45.96 52.29
CA ARG A 805 -38.72 -45.57 53.66
C ARG A 805 -38.32 -44.11 53.76
N LYS A 806 -37.67 -43.56 52.73
CA LYS A 806 -37.26 -42.16 52.68
C LYS A 806 -38.45 -41.20 52.58
N ALA A 807 -39.48 -41.57 51.82
CA ALA A 807 -40.73 -40.80 51.73
C ALA A 807 -41.44 -40.59 53.09
N LYS A 808 -41.09 -41.38 54.12
CA LYS A 808 -41.55 -41.16 55.49
C LYS A 808 -41.23 -39.75 56.01
N GLU A 809 -40.07 -39.21 55.64
CA GLU A 809 -39.60 -37.89 56.11
C GLU A 809 -40.39 -36.74 55.49
N CYS A 810 -40.98 -36.95 54.31
CA CYS A 810 -41.87 -36.00 53.65
C CYS A 810 -43.28 -35.98 54.28
N GLY A 811 -43.71 -37.08 54.91
CA GLY A 811 -45.00 -37.16 55.60
C GLY A 811 -46.23 -37.07 54.70
N ASP A 812 -46.08 -37.20 53.38
CA ASP A 812 -47.15 -37.09 52.41
C ASP A 812 -47.78 -38.44 52.08
N LEU A 813 -49.08 -38.57 52.35
CA LEU A 813 -49.88 -39.76 52.05
C LEU A 813 -49.99 -40.00 50.54
N VAL A 814 -50.13 -38.94 49.74
CA VAL A 814 -50.36 -39.05 48.29
C VAL A 814 -49.14 -39.67 47.62
N THR A 815 -47.94 -39.28 48.06
CA THR A 815 -46.67 -39.87 47.62
C THR A 815 -46.61 -41.39 47.87
N LEU A 816 -46.95 -41.86 49.07
CA LEU A 816 -46.96 -43.31 49.37
C LEU A 816 -48.03 -44.07 48.57
N GLN A 817 -49.20 -43.47 48.36
CA GLN A 817 -50.25 -44.05 47.53
C GLN A 817 -49.83 -44.17 46.07
N ALA A 818 -49.15 -43.15 45.53
CA ALA A 818 -48.61 -43.19 44.17
C ALA A 818 -47.52 -44.28 44.01
N MET A 819 -46.64 -44.46 45.01
CA MET A 819 -45.66 -45.56 45.01
C MET A 819 -46.33 -46.94 45.05
N ALA A 820 -47.39 -47.10 45.86
CA ALA A 820 -48.16 -48.34 45.91
C ALA A 820 -48.81 -48.65 44.55
N ASP A 821 -49.40 -47.63 43.91
CA ASP A 821 -49.99 -47.75 42.58
C ASP A 821 -48.94 -48.08 41.50
N CYS A 822 -47.75 -47.47 41.55
CA CYS A 822 -46.63 -47.85 40.68
C CYS A 822 -46.20 -49.30 40.89
N THR A 823 -46.18 -49.78 42.14
CA THR A 823 -45.82 -51.16 42.49
C THR A 823 -46.84 -52.16 41.93
N LEU A 824 -48.14 -51.86 42.06
CA LEU A 824 -49.22 -52.72 41.55
C LEU A 824 -49.29 -52.77 40.02
N ARG A 825 -48.90 -51.68 39.35
CA ARG A 825 -48.82 -51.61 37.87
C ARG A 825 -47.52 -52.19 37.30
N ALA A 826 -46.51 -52.44 38.12
CA ALA A 826 -45.22 -52.94 37.70
C ALA A 826 -45.33 -54.34 37.05
N LYS A 827 -44.70 -54.52 35.89
CA LYS A 827 -44.66 -55.82 35.20
C LYS A 827 -43.32 -56.52 35.48
N GLY A 828 -43.39 -57.73 36.02
CA GLY A 828 -42.21 -58.57 36.26
C GLY A 828 -41.35 -58.34 37.52
N PRO A 829 -41.78 -57.62 38.60
CA PRO A 829 -41.03 -57.69 39.86
C PRO A 829 -41.11 -59.10 40.46
N PRO A 830 -40.04 -59.61 41.10
CA PRO A 830 -40.13 -60.83 41.90
C PRO A 830 -41.18 -60.67 43.00
N VAL A 831 -41.98 -61.70 43.24
CA VAL A 831 -43.12 -61.68 44.17
C VAL A 831 -42.70 -61.25 45.58
N GLN A 832 -41.53 -61.70 46.01
CA GLN A 832 -40.96 -61.32 47.31
C GLN A 832 -40.66 -59.82 47.40
N VAL A 833 -40.24 -59.19 46.30
CA VAL A 833 -40.01 -57.74 46.23
C VAL A 833 -41.34 -57.00 46.23
N LEU A 834 -42.31 -57.47 45.44
CA LEU A 834 -43.67 -56.89 45.39
C LEU A 834 -44.29 -56.89 46.79
N TYR A 835 -44.27 -58.04 47.46
CA TYR A 835 -44.78 -58.22 48.81
C TYR A 835 -44.06 -57.32 49.82
N SER A 836 -42.72 -57.40 49.91
CA SER A 836 -41.94 -56.64 50.89
C SER A 836 -42.06 -55.12 50.69
N THR A 837 -42.15 -54.66 49.44
CA THR A 837 -42.31 -53.24 49.14
C THR A 837 -43.72 -52.75 49.50
N LEU A 838 -44.77 -53.46 49.09
CA LEU A 838 -46.15 -53.10 49.47
C LEU A 838 -46.35 -53.17 50.98
N GLN A 839 -45.83 -54.19 51.65
CA GLN A 839 -45.87 -54.31 53.11
C GLN A 839 -45.18 -53.11 53.77
N THR A 840 -44.03 -52.68 53.25
CA THR A 840 -43.32 -51.48 53.72
C THR A 840 -44.18 -50.22 53.55
N ILE A 841 -44.77 -50.01 52.37
CA ILE A 841 -45.61 -48.84 52.08
C ILE A 841 -46.87 -48.84 52.97
N ILE A 842 -47.56 -49.98 53.11
CA ILE A 842 -48.75 -50.12 53.97
C ILE A 842 -48.41 -49.81 55.43
N ASN A 843 -47.27 -50.30 55.93
CA ASN A 843 -46.81 -50.02 57.29
C ASN A 843 -46.49 -48.52 57.50
N LEU A 844 -46.00 -47.83 56.47
CA LEU A 844 -45.76 -46.39 56.52
C LEU A 844 -47.07 -45.59 56.48
N ILE A 845 -47.99 -45.94 55.58
CA ILE A 845 -49.35 -45.33 55.51
C ILE A 845 -50.07 -45.51 56.85
N TRP A 846 -50.03 -46.71 57.41
CA TRP A 846 -50.63 -47.04 58.70
C TRP A 846 -50.14 -46.13 59.84
N ARG A 847 -48.84 -45.81 59.85
CA ARG A 847 -48.23 -44.90 60.82
C ARG A 847 -48.64 -43.45 60.59
N LEU A 848 -48.70 -42.99 59.33
CA LEU A 848 -49.08 -41.62 58.98
C LEU A 848 -50.57 -41.34 59.22
N GLU A 849 -51.46 -42.26 58.85
CA GLU A 849 -52.92 -42.11 58.99
C GLU A 849 -53.45 -42.43 60.40
N LYS A 850 -52.56 -42.63 61.38
CA LYS A 850 -52.91 -42.93 62.77
C LYS A 850 -53.89 -44.11 62.89
N PHE A 851 -53.56 -45.25 62.28
CA PHE A 851 -54.28 -46.53 62.48
C PHE A 851 -55.73 -46.56 61.93
N ASP A 852 -55.99 -46.09 60.70
CA ASP A 852 -57.30 -46.25 60.02
C ASP A 852 -57.53 -47.69 59.53
N ILE A 853 -58.23 -48.49 60.34
CA ILE A 853 -58.53 -49.91 60.11
C ILE A 853 -59.33 -50.14 58.81
N ASN A 854 -60.18 -49.20 58.39
CA ASN A 854 -60.99 -49.37 57.18
C ASN A 854 -60.13 -49.35 55.90
N LYS A 855 -59.11 -48.47 55.87
CA LYS A 855 -58.18 -48.39 54.74
C LYS A 855 -57.16 -49.52 54.77
N LEU A 856 -56.67 -49.88 55.96
CA LEU A 856 -55.78 -51.04 56.13
C LEU A 856 -56.43 -52.32 55.60
N ALA A 857 -57.72 -52.54 55.89
CA ALA A 857 -58.47 -53.68 55.38
C ALA A 857 -58.49 -53.74 53.84
N LYS A 858 -58.72 -52.60 53.18
CA LYS A 858 -58.67 -52.50 51.72
C LYS A 858 -57.25 -52.75 51.17
N TYR A 859 -56.21 -52.27 51.84
CA TYR A 859 -54.83 -52.53 51.41
C TYR A 859 -54.43 -54.00 51.59
N MET A 860 -54.86 -54.66 52.68
CA MET A 860 -54.66 -56.10 52.89
C MET A 860 -55.38 -56.92 51.83
N ARG A 861 -56.61 -56.54 51.47
CA ARG A 861 -57.34 -57.13 50.34
C ARG A 861 -56.51 -57.02 49.05
N CYS A 862 -56.04 -55.83 48.70
CA CYS A 862 -55.23 -55.62 47.50
C CYS A 862 -53.93 -56.46 47.54
N LEU A 863 -53.26 -56.53 48.69
CA LEU A 863 -52.03 -57.31 48.86
C LEU A 863 -52.27 -58.82 48.66
N LEU A 864 -53.37 -59.35 49.20
CA LEU A 864 -53.75 -60.74 49.01
C LEU A 864 -54.12 -60.99 47.54
N GLN A 865 -54.96 -60.16 46.93
CA GLN A 865 -55.32 -60.28 45.51
C GLN A 865 -54.11 -60.26 44.58
N ALA A 866 -53.13 -59.39 44.83
CA ALA A 866 -51.93 -59.26 44.01
C ALA A 866 -50.97 -60.44 44.15
N THR A 867 -51.03 -61.18 45.27
CA THR A 867 -50.13 -62.32 45.55
C THR A 867 -50.78 -63.67 45.22
N LEU A 868 -52.11 -63.80 45.28
CA LEU A 868 -52.86 -65.07 45.15
C LEU A 868 -52.57 -65.90 43.89
N SER A 869 -52.18 -65.28 42.78
CA SER A 869 -51.90 -65.99 41.52
C SER A 869 -50.44 -66.48 41.40
N GLN A 870 -49.65 -66.44 42.48
CA GLN A 870 -48.19 -66.65 42.49
C GLN A 870 -47.79 -67.82 43.41
N GLU A 871 -46.48 -68.06 43.63
CA GLU A 871 -45.95 -69.13 44.49
C GLU A 871 -46.62 -69.20 45.88
N VAL A 872 -46.95 -70.41 46.35
CA VAL A 872 -47.89 -70.66 47.48
C VAL A 872 -47.44 -70.07 48.82
N GLU A 873 -46.15 -69.84 49.03
CA GLU A 873 -45.60 -69.41 50.33
C GLU A 873 -45.94 -67.95 50.69
N ILE A 874 -45.95 -67.04 49.72
CA ILE A 874 -46.15 -65.60 49.98
C ILE A 874 -47.62 -65.28 50.29
N PRO A 875 -48.62 -65.73 49.50
CA PRO A 875 -50.03 -65.51 49.82
C PRO A 875 -50.40 -66.12 51.18
N LEU A 876 -49.76 -67.23 51.55
CA LEU A 876 -49.96 -67.87 52.85
C LEU A 876 -49.45 -66.99 54.00
N ARG A 877 -48.27 -66.36 53.85
CA ARG A 877 -47.80 -65.37 54.83
C ARG A 877 -48.72 -64.16 54.91
N VAL A 878 -49.23 -63.67 53.77
CA VAL A 878 -50.17 -62.53 53.72
C VAL A 878 -51.44 -62.84 54.52
N ILE A 879 -52.04 -64.03 54.32
CA ILE A 879 -53.26 -64.41 55.03
C ILE A 879 -53.00 -64.67 56.52
N GLU A 880 -51.85 -65.25 56.88
CA GLU A 880 -51.42 -65.43 58.27
C GLU A 880 -51.27 -64.09 59.00
N GLU A 881 -50.55 -63.13 58.41
CA GLU A 881 -50.41 -61.78 58.95
C GLU A 881 -51.78 -61.09 59.06
N THR A 882 -52.63 -61.21 58.03
CA THR A 882 -53.98 -60.64 58.02
C THR A 882 -54.83 -61.22 59.16
N CYS A 883 -54.79 -62.54 59.39
CA CYS A 883 -55.48 -63.19 60.51
C CYS A 883 -55.01 -62.64 61.87
N GLN A 884 -53.70 -62.42 62.03
CA GLN A 884 -53.15 -61.82 63.26
C GLN A 884 -53.64 -60.37 63.44
N HIS A 885 -53.66 -59.57 62.38
CA HIS A 885 -54.15 -58.20 62.42
C HIS A 885 -55.65 -58.12 62.75
N VAL A 886 -56.47 -58.96 62.13
CA VAL A 886 -57.90 -59.08 62.41
C VAL A 886 -58.13 -59.49 63.87
N SER A 887 -57.39 -60.49 64.36
CA SER A 887 -57.52 -60.99 65.75
C SER A 887 -57.16 -59.90 66.77
N ARG A 888 -56.11 -59.11 66.50
CA ARG A 888 -55.75 -57.95 67.34
C ARG A 888 -56.81 -56.85 67.29
N ALA A 889 -57.37 -56.56 66.11
CA ALA A 889 -58.38 -55.54 65.92
C ALA A 889 -59.74 -55.92 66.56
N ALA A 890 -60.07 -57.21 66.62
CA ALA A 890 -61.32 -57.72 67.20
C ALA A 890 -61.53 -57.32 68.68
N ASN A 891 -60.43 -57.07 69.40
CA ASN A 891 -60.41 -56.67 70.81
C ASN A 891 -60.36 -55.14 71.00
N THR A 892 -60.44 -54.35 69.92
CA THR A 892 -60.40 -52.88 69.97
C THR A 892 -61.78 -52.25 69.74
N LYS A 893 -61.91 -50.95 70.02
CA LYS A 893 -63.15 -50.18 69.80
C LYS A 893 -63.54 -50.03 68.30
N LYS A 894 -62.64 -50.35 67.37
CA LYS A 894 -62.86 -50.29 65.92
C LYS A 894 -62.59 -51.68 65.33
N PRO A 895 -63.59 -52.56 65.21
CA PRO A 895 -63.40 -53.89 64.64
C PRO A 895 -63.06 -53.79 63.14
N PHE A 896 -62.47 -54.85 62.60
CA PHE A 896 -62.21 -54.98 61.16
C PHE A 896 -63.53 -54.95 60.37
N PRO A 897 -63.61 -54.35 59.17
CA PRO A 897 -64.86 -54.23 58.43
C PRO A 897 -65.46 -55.60 58.08
N ALA A 898 -66.75 -55.80 58.37
CA ALA A 898 -67.42 -57.08 58.17
C ALA A 898 -67.35 -57.58 56.72
N ILE A 899 -67.57 -56.69 55.73
CA ILE A 899 -67.52 -57.01 54.30
C ILE A 899 -66.13 -57.49 53.87
N GLU A 900 -65.07 -56.92 54.45
CA GLU A 900 -63.69 -57.33 54.15
C GLU A 900 -63.36 -58.67 54.81
N LEU A 901 -63.87 -58.92 56.02
CA LEU A 901 -63.72 -60.23 56.69
C LEU A 901 -64.40 -61.36 55.94
N GLU A 902 -65.64 -61.13 55.50
CA GLU A 902 -66.39 -62.08 54.69
C GLU A 902 -65.62 -62.40 53.41
N TRP A 903 -65.17 -61.36 52.69
CA TRP A 903 -64.40 -61.56 51.48
C TRP A 903 -63.08 -62.31 51.71
N LEU A 904 -62.31 -61.97 52.76
CA LEU A 904 -61.05 -62.66 53.08
C LEU A 904 -61.28 -64.13 53.43
N ALA A 905 -62.31 -64.42 54.24
CA ALA A 905 -62.66 -65.79 54.64
C ALA A 905 -63.09 -66.63 53.43
N THR A 906 -64.00 -66.12 52.60
CA THR A 906 -64.45 -66.81 51.38
C THR A 906 -63.32 -66.96 50.36
N THR A 907 -62.48 -65.96 50.17
CA THR A 907 -61.35 -66.03 49.24
C THR A 907 -60.31 -67.06 49.68
N ALA A 908 -59.97 -67.09 50.97
CA ALA A 908 -59.07 -68.10 51.54
C ALA A 908 -59.62 -69.53 51.36
N PHE A 909 -60.93 -69.73 51.55
CA PHE A 909 -61.59 -71.02 51.34
C PHE A 909 -61.56 -71.46 49.87
N ASN A 910 -61.90 -70.55 48.95
CA ASN A 910 -61.88 -70.84 47.52
C ASN A 910 -60.47 -71.21 47.04
N HIS A 911 -59.45 -70.46 47.47
CA HIS A 911 -58.06 -70.77 47.16
C HIS A 911 -57.64 -72.13 47.73
N ALA A 912 -58.08 -72.47 48.96
CA ALA A 912 -57.85 -73.79 49.52
C ALA A 912 -58.49 -74.91 48.69
N CYS A 913 -59.69 -74.70 48.15
CA CYS A 913 -60.32 -75.66 47.23
C CYS A 913 -59.52 -75.82 45.92
N ASP A 914 -58.91 -74.76 45.41
CA ASP A 914 -58.05 -74.82 44.22
C ASP A 914 -56.73 -75.57 44.51
N LEU A 915 -56.14 -75.39 45.70
CA LEU A 915 -54.97 -76.15 46.16
C LEU A 915 -55.31 -77.65 46.37
N TYR A 916 -56.48 -77.95 46.94
CA TYR A 916 -56.98 -79.32 47.08
C TYR A 916 -57.17 -80.01 45.72
N LYS A 917 -57.73 -79.30 44.72
CA LYS A 917 -57.80 -79.83 43.33
C LYS A 917 -56.42 -80.09 42.74
N SER A 918 -55.42 -79.32 43.14
CA SER A 918 -54.02 -79.46 42.70
C SER A 918 -53.22 -80.50 43.50
N GLN A 919 -53.88 -81.27 44.39
CA GLN A 919 -53.28 -82.30 45.26
C GLN A 919 -52.30 -81.76 46.33
N GLU A 920 -52.41 -80.48 46.71
CA GLU A 920 -51.60 -79.87 47.77
C GLU A 920 -52.35 -79.87 49.13
N ASP A 921 -52.73 -81.05 49.62
CA ASP A 921 -53.66 -81.20 50.75
C ASP A 921 -53.23 -80.51 52.05
N ASN A 922 -51.93 -80.53 52.37
CA ASN A 922 -51.40 -79.89 53.56
C ASN A 922 -51.55 -78.36 53.52
N LEU A 923 -51.36 -77.76 52.34
CA LEU A 923 -51.50 -76.31 52.15
C LEU A 923 -52.99 -75.94 52.11
N ALA A 924 -53.83 -76.73 51.44
CA ALA A 924 -55.27 -76.56 51.44
C ALA A 924 -55.85 -76.55 52.88
N LYS A 925 -55.45 -77.51 53.74
CA LYS A 925 -55.88 -77.55 55.15
C LYS A 925 -55.49 -76.28 55.91
N ARG A 926 -54.25 -75.79 55.76
CA ARG A 926 -53.81 -74.53 56.40
C ARG A 926 -54.64 -73.32 55.96
N TRP A 927 -54.95 -73.21 54.67
CA TRP A 927 -55.79 -72.12 54.16
C TRP A 927 -57.25 -72.23 54.66
N ILE A 928 -57.78 -73.44 54.80
CA ILE A 928 -59.10 -73.67 55.43
C ILE A 928 -59.08 -73.25 56.90
N ASP A 929 -58.03 -73.58 57.66
CA ASP A 929 -57.89 -73.16 59.06
C ASP A 929 -57.90 -71.62 59.21
N HIS A 930 -57.19 -70.92 58.33
CA HIS A 930 -57.21 -69.46 58.28
C HIS A 930 -58.57 -68.90 57.87
N SER A 931 -59.24 -69.53 56.89
CA SER A 931 -60.60 -69.18 56.48
C SER A 931 -61.61 -69.30 57.62
N PHE A 932 -61.59 -70.41 58.37
CA PHE A 932 -62.45 -70.61 59.55
C PHE A 932 -62.13 -69.60 60.64
N SER A 933 -60.85 -69.33 60.90
CA SER A 933 -60.43 -68.32 61.88
C SER A 933 -60.99 -66.93 61.54
N LEU A 934 -60.97 -66.55 60.26
CA LEU A 934 -61.54 -65.27 59.80
C LEU A 934 -63.07 -65.26 59.85
N ALA A 935 -63.73 -66.36 59.47
CA ALA A 935 -65.17 -66.50 59.53
C ALA A 935 -65.71 -66.45 60.96
N HIS A 936 -64.99 -67.05 61.92
CA HIS A 936 -65.30 -66.97 63.34
C HIS A 936 -65.28 -65.52 63.85
N LEU A 937 -64.36 -64.70 63.33
CA LEU A 937 -64.20 -63.30 63.71
C LEU A 937 -65.17 -62.35 62.99
N HIS A 938 -65.97 -62.82 62.02
CA HIS A 938 -66.94 -62.03 61.24
C HIS A 938 -68.18 -61.59 62.05
N ARG A 939 -68.52 -62.29 63.15
CA ARG A 939 -69.62 -61.95 64.09
C ARG A 939 -71.02 -61.84 63.44
N ASP A 940 -71.31 -62.67 62.45
CA ASP A 940 -72.63 -62.79 61.79
C ASP A 940 -73.58 -63.81 62.46
N GLY A 941 -73.28 -64.22 63.70
CA GLY A 941 -73.98 -65.32 64.36
C GLY A 941 -73.46 -66.71 63.98
N GLY A 942 -72.29 -66.80 63.31
CA GLY A 942 -71.64 -68.06 62.94
C GLY A 942 -72.18 -68.66 61.64
N VAL A 943 -72.91 -67.88 60.84
CA VAL A 943 -73.54 -68.34 59.60
C VAL A 943 -72.47 -68.67 58.56
N LEU A 944 -71.55 -67.76 58.30
CA LEU A 944 -70.43 -67.94 57.37
C LEU A 944 -69.54 -69.11 57.78
N GLU A 945 -69.17 -69.19 59.06
CA GLU A 945 -68.35 -70.29 59.59
C GLU A 945 -69.02 -71.66 59.40
N LYS A 946 -70.34 -71.75 59.68
CA LYS A 946 -71.12 -72.97 59.48
C LYS A 946 -71.20 -73.37 58.00
N THR A 947 -71.46 -72.42 57.11
CA THR A 947 -71.52 -72.67 55.66
C THR A 947 -70.18 -73.19 55.13
N LEU A 948 -69.07 -72.57 55.52
CA LEU A 948 -67.74 -73.03 55.09
C LEU A 948 -67.39 -74.43 55.66
N HIS A 949 -67.79 -74.75 56.90
CA HIS A 949 -67.65 -76.11 57.47
C HIS A 949 -68.49 -77.15 56.70
N GLU A 950 -69.73 -76.83 56.34
CA GLU A 950 -70.58 -77.69 55.51
C GLU A 950 -69.96 -77.95 54.13
N HIS A 951 -69.27 -76.97 53.54
CA HIS A 951 -68.52 -77.17 52.30
C HIS A 951 -67.25 -78.00 52.50
N TYR A 952 -66.52 -77.81 53.60
CA TYR A 952 -65.31 -78.57 53.91
C TYR A 952 -65.59 -80.07 54.08
N THR A 953 -66.67 -80.44 54.77
CA THR A 953 -67.07 -81.85 54.96
C THR A 953 -67.41 -82.59 53.66
N ARG A 954 -67.61 -81.87 52.55
CA ARG A 954 -67.84 -82.46 51.22
C ARG A 954 -66.54 -82.79 50.48
N LEU A 955 -65.40 -82.28 50.94
CA LEU A 955 -64.08 -82.59 50.39
C LEU A 955 -63.59 -83.93 50.96
N LYS A 956 -63.06 -84.80 50.10
CA LYS A 956 -62.58 -86.14 50.48
C LYS A 956 -61.05 -86.14 50.56
N TRP A 957 -60.52 -86.18 51.76
CA TRP A 957 -59.07 -86.17 51.99
C TRP A 957 -58.57 -87.62 51.98
N ASP A 958 -57.49 -87.88 51.25
CA ASP A 958 -56.81 -89.19 51.27
C ASP A 958 -55.97 -89.39 52.54
#